data_AF-H8Z517-F1
#
_entry.id   AF-H8Z517-F1
#
_cell.length_a   1.000
_cell.length_b   1.000
_cell.length_c   1.000
_cell.angle_alpha   90.00
_cell.angle_beta   90.00
_cell.angle_gamma   90.00
#
_symmetry.space_group_name_H-M   'P 1'
#
loop_
_entity.id
_entity.type
_entity.pdbx_description
1 polymer ?
#
loop_
_entity_poly.entity_id
_entity_poly.type
_entity_poly.pdbx_seq_one_letter_code
_entity_poly.pdbx_strand_id
1 'polypeptide(L)'
;MAGRRAPANARNNINKETEISMFNRHSIGFRIAFWSGFGMVALGVVITAYAVLRMQEMADVQRESGLQAAKDLALNVASREAASIDASLEVPLDAARTLAQAFVSAARPDDEKLTEADWERLRKRFRRMEMAADLAESTIAPYIAAEQRGELTREQAQAEALKVLSAMRYDDGNYLWVQDRLKPVPRMLMHPIATELDGQVLDNPKFDNAMGRDQNLFVALEEQVADDGEGYVHYRWPMPGSSEPKPKLSYGRLIPQWDWIIGSGLWADRIAFYSREDINQILKAVLRENPEFVSVYTAWEPDAFDRRDAALANTTGTDASGRFIPYWHRAADGTLVMDALAGYDQSGAGDYYQIPKNTRREAIINPHLAKVQGQDVLITSLVAPVMLNGVFRGMAGIDLTLSDLQAQVERAAAGLFDGQASVAVIANDGTLVASNAHPELVGKDVSELHDQGDKVKQAIARGEILQLKSVSASGTEEIFTLVPIEVGRTGTPWAVQIKVPVAKVLTLAEEAAAQTRQSAAFMIVFSVVAVLIGVIGMSWLARAIVRRIRGATETMREIADGEGDLTHKLPETGQDELADLATAFNRFQRRVRDLVAEAMTASERVAAAAEELTATSSATSDQISRQQSESGQVATAMNEMTATVAEVARNAAEAAEAARAADQETQQGQSVMVEAAELIHTAAKQIQTTAAAVGRLSQDAENIGQVLDVIRGIADQTNLLALNAAIEAARAGEQGRGFAVVAGEVRTLASRTQDSTTEIQTMIERLQEGSGQAVTAMEQARGQVDKNAEMAEGARQALTTIAEAVTRIRDMNMQIAGATEEQSAVAEEVDRNLINSAEAMAQITIGSSQINNAAAELAQLAADQLERVGRFKV
;
A
#
# COMPACT_ATOMS: atom_id res chain seq x y z
N MET A 1 -19.82 -46.54 -125.95
CA MET A 1 -20.66 -47.74 -125.71
C MET A 1 -21.69 -47.39 -124.65
N ALA A 2 -22.97 -47.62 -124.98
CA ALA A 2 -24.16 -47.68 -124.13
C ALA A 2 -24.30 -46.64 -122.99
N GLY A 3 -25.21 -45.65 -123.00
CA GLY A 3 -26.46 -45.50 -123.72
C GLY A 3 -27.62 -45.37 -122.72
N ARG A 4 -28.18 -44.16 -122.56
CA ARG A 4 -29.64 -43.88 -122.60
C ARG A 4 -29.97 -42.39 -122.41
N ARG A 5 -30.35 -41.77 -123.54
CA ARG A 5 -31.49 -40.85 -123.80
C ARG A 5 -31.68 -39.60 -122.92
N ALA A 6 -31.12 -38.47 -123.38
CA ALA A 6 -31.76 -37.28 -124.03
C ALA A 6 -33.30 -37.03 -123.91
N PRO A 7 -33.86 -35.83 -124.24
CA PRO A 7 -33.27 -34.50 -124.50
C PRO A 7 -34.10 -33.25 -124.03
N ALA A 8 -33.44 -32.08 -124.12
CA ALA A 8 -33.87 -30.77 -124.66
C ALA A 8 -35.27 -30.14 -124.42
N ASN A 9 -35.19 -28.91 -123.87
CA ASN A 9 -35.81 -27.64 -124.31
C ASN A 9 -37.33 -27.52 -124.55
N ALA A 10 -37.98 -26.72 -123.69
CA ALA A 10 -39.11 -25.85 -124.04
C ALA A 10 -39.15 -24.66 -123.04
N ARG A 11 -38.83 -23.45 -123.51
CA ARG A 11 -39.74 -22.33 -123.83
C ARG A 11 -40.15 -21.44 -122.65
N ASN A 12 -39.62 -20.21 -122.71
CA ASN A 12 -40.10 -18.94 -122.19
C ASN A 12 -41.60 -18.88 -121.86
N ASN A 13 -41.92 -18.39 -120.66
CA ASN A 13 -42.82 -17.25 -120.54
C ASN A 13 -42.34 -16.31 -119.42
N ILE A 14 -42.48 -15.01 -119.69
CA ILE A 14 -41.74 -13.90 -119.10
C ILE A 14 -42.61 -13.14 -118.07
N ASN A 15 -41.94 -12.47 -117.11
CA ASN A 15 -42.36 -11.40 -116.20
C ASN A 15 -42.99 -11.78 -114.84
N LYS A 16 -42.19 -11.70 -113.75
CA LYS A 16 -41.89 -10.47 -112.99
C LYS A 16 -40.92 -10.77 -111.83
N GLU A 17 -40.19 -9.72 -111.43
CA GLU A 17 -39.46 -9.54 -110.17
C GLU A 17 -38.00 -10.06 -110.05
N THR A 18 -37.11 -9.18 -110.51
CA THR A 18 -36.07 -8.51 -109.68
C THR A 18 -36.03 -8.84 -108.18
N GLU A 19 -34.81 -8.91 -107.64
CA GLU A 19 -34.42 -9.03 -106.22
C GLU A 19 -34.20 -10.44 -105.66
N ILE A 20 -33.08 -11.08 -106.02
CA ILE A 20 -32.44 -12.07 -105.14
C ILE A 20 -30.93 -11.77 -105.12
N SER A 21 -30.55 -10.78 -104.31
CA SER A 21 -29.15 -10.41 -104.04
C SER A 21 -29.06 -9.61 -102.72
N MET A 22 -29.50 -10.18 -101.58
CA MET A 22 -29.26 -9.51 -100.29
C MET A 22 -29.38 -10.41 -99.05
N PHE A 23 -28.70 -11.56 -98.97
CA PHE A 23 -28.76 -12.39 -97.74
C PHE A 23 -27.45 -13.03 -97.26
N ASN A 24 -26.31 -12.33 -97.38
CA ASN A 24 -25.09 -12.80 -96.70
C ASN A 24 -24.16 -11.69 -96.18
N ARG A 25 -24.72 -10.75 -95.40
CA ARG A 25 -23.95 -9.82 -94.55
C ARG A 25 -24.76 -9.40 -93.32
N HIS A 26 -25.00 -10.31 -92.39
CA HIS A 26 -25.42 -9.94 -91.03
C HIS A 26 -24.45 -10.56 -90.01
N SER A 27 -23.89 -9.71 -89.16
CA SER A 27 -22.91 -10.07 -88.13
C SER A 27 -23.53 -11.01 -87.08
N ILE A 28 -22.66 -11.68 -86.32
CA ILE A 28 -23.00 -12.54 -85.16
C ILE A 28 -24.02 -11.87 -84.22
N GLY A 29 -24.05 -10.53 -84.15
CA GLY A 29 -25.02 -9.76 -83.36
C GLY A 29 -26.48 -9.90 -83.81
N PHE A 30 -26.76 -10.08 -85.10
CA PHE A 30 -28.15 -10.20 -85.58
C PHE A 30 -28.77 -11.57 -85.22
N ARG A 31 -27.95 -12.63 -85.22
CA ARG A 31 -28.40 -14.00 -84.91
C ARG A 31 -28.64 -14.21 -83.42
N ILE A 32 -27.84 -13.53 -82.57
CA ILE A 32 -28.06 -13.47 -81.12
C ILE A 32 -29.32 -12.67 -80.79
N ALA A 33 -29.62 -11.59 -81.52
CA ALA A 33 -30.81 -10.77 -81.31
C ALA A 33 -32.13 -11.47 -81.71
N PHE A 34 -32.12 -12.30 -82.75
CA PHE A 34 -33.34 -12.93 -83.28
C PHE A 34 -33.82 -14.14 -82.44
N TRP A 35 -32.91 -14.97 -81.91
CA TRP A 35 -33.25 -16.15 -81.11
C TRP A 35 -33.40 -15.87 -79.60
N SER A 36 -32.77 -14.81 -79.08
CA SER A 36 -32.92 -14.40 -77.67
C SER A 36 -34.25 -13.71 -77.38
N GLY A 37 -34.84 -13.05 -78.38
CA GLY A 37 -36.13 -12.36 -78.26
C GLY A 37 -37.33 -13.28 -78.04
N PHE A 38 -37.34 -14.50 -78.60
CA PHE A 38 -38.47 -15.42 -78.46
C PHE A 38 -38.44 -16.20 -77.12
N GLY A 39 -37.24 -16.47 -76.59
CA GLY A 39 -37.06 -17.15 -75.30
C GLY A 39 -37.34 -16.26 -74.08
N MET A 40 -37.09 -14.96 -74.17
CA MET A 40 -37.31 -14.01 -73.07
C MET A 40 -38.80 -13.75 -72.78
N VAL A 41 -39.67 -13.80 -73.78
CA VAL A 41 -41.10 -13.46 -73.63
C VAL A 41 -41.87 -14.57 -72.89
N ALA A 42 -41.54 -15.84 -73.13
CA ALA A 42 -42.21 -16.97 -72.46
C ALA A 42 -41.80 -17.13 -70.99
N LEU A 43 -40.54 -16.79 -70.65
CA LEU A 43 -40.01 -16.87 -69.29
C LEU A 43 -40.56 -15.73 -68.40
N GLY A 44 -40.79 -14.54 -68.98
CA GLY A 44 -41.31 -13.38 -68.25
C GLY A 44 -42.73 -13.57 -67.70
N VAL A 45 -43.62 -14.27 -68.43
CA VAL A 45 -45.02 -14.43 -68.01
C VAL A 45 -45.16 -15.39 -66.81
N VAL A 46 -44.34 -16.45 -66.76
CA VAL A 46 -44.38 -17.46 -65.68
C VAL A 46 -43.77 -16.93 -64.37
N ILE A 47 -42.69 -16.15 -64.48
CA ILE A 47 -42.00 -15.54 -63.31
C ILE A 47 -42.89 -14.46 -62.67
N THR A 48 -43.61 -13.68 -63.48
CA THR A 48 -44.46 -12.58 -62.99
C THR A 48 -45.70 -13.09 -62.23
N ALA A 49 -46.30 -14.21 -62.67
CA ALA A 49 -47.45 -14.81 -61.99
C ALA A 49 -47.09 -15.48 -60.65
N TYR A 50 -45.89 -16.08 -60.54
CA TYR A 50 -45.39 -16.70 -59.31
C TYR A 50 -44.93 -15.67 -58.26
N ALA A 51 -44.36 -14.55 -58.69
CA ALA A 51 -43.88 -13.49 -57.80
C ALA A 51 -45.01 -12.73 -57.07
N VAL A 52 -46.16 -12.53 -57.72
CA VAL A 52 -47.28 -11.75 -57.15
C VAL A 52 -48.04 -12.52 -56.05
N LEU A 53 -48.20 -13.85 -56.19
CA LEU A 53 -48.91 -14.68 -55.21
C LEU A 53 -48.12 -14.89 -53.89
N ARG A 54 -46.79 -14.84 -53.92
CA ARG A 54 -45.91 -14.99 -52.74
C ARG A 54 -45.71 -13.69 -51.94
N MET A 55 -45.97 -12.52 -52.53
CA MET A 55 -45.67 -11.22 -51.91
C MET A 55 -46.63 -10.80 -50.79
N GLN A 56 -47.88 -11.28 -50.77
CA GLN A 56 -48.84 -10.96 -49.71
C GLN A 56 -48.65 -11.83 -48.46
N GLU A 57 -48.26 -13.10 -48.62
CA GLU A 57 -48.05 -14.04 -47.51
C GLU A 57 -46.72 -13.77 -46.74
N MET A 58 -45.71 -13.19 -47.40
CA MET A 58 -44.43 -12.85 -46.76
C MET A 58 -44.46 -11.56 -45.94
N ALA A 59 -45.37 -10.62 -46.23
CA ALA A 59 -45.40 -9.30 -45.57
C ALA A 59 -45.90 -9.37 -44.12
N ASP A 60 -46.91 -10.21 -43.84
CA ASP A 60 -47.44 -10.39 -42.48
C ASP A 60 -46.51 -11.25 -41.61
N VAL A 61 -45.91 -12.30 -42.19
CA VAL A 61 -44.91 -13.15 -41.52
C VAL A 61 -43.62 -12.38 -41.20
N GLN A 62 -43.18 -11.47 -42.09
CA GLN A 62 -42.01 -10.62 -41.83
C GLN A 62 -42.26 -9.57 -40.74
N ARG A 63 -43.49 -9.04 -40.65
CA ARG A 63 -43.84 -8.08 -39.60
C ARG A 63 -43.86 -8.75 -38.21
N GLU A 64 -44.40 -9.95 -38.13
CA GLU A 64 -44.45 -10.71 -36.87
C GLU A 64 -43.06 -11.24 -36.47
N SER A 65 -42.28 -11.76 -37.44
CA SER A 65 -40.89 -12.17 -37.22
C SER A 65 -39.97 -11.00 -36.86
N GLY A 66 -40.15 -9.82 -37.47
CA GLY A 66 -39.37 -8.62 -37.17
C GLY A 66 -39.69 -8.07 -35.79
N LEU A 67 -40.95 -8.12 -35.37
CA LEU A 67 -41.36 -7.73 -34.02
C LEU A 67 -40.83 -8.69 -32.94
N GLN A 68 -40.78 -9.99 -33.23
CA GLN A 68 -40.20 -10.96 -32.31
C GLN A 68 -38.66 -10.79 -32.21
N ALA A 69 -37.99 -10.59 -33.34
CA ALA A 69 -36.55 -10.27 -33.35
C ALA A 69 -36.25 -8.95 -32.59
N ALA A 70 -37.15 -7.96 -32.67
CA ALA A 70 -37.05 -6.71 -31.92
C ALA A 70 -37.09 -6.93 -30.41
N LYS A 71 -38.03 -7.77 -29.96
CA LYS A 71 -38.19 -8.14 -28.56
C LYS A 71 -36.97 -8.89 -28.04
N ASP A 72 -36.48 -9.86 -28.80
CA ASP A 72 -35.31 -10.65 -28.42
C ASP A 72 -34.05 -9.77 -28.38
N LEU A 73 -33.89 -8.85 -29.34
CA LEU A 73 -32.80 -7.88 -29.35
C LEU A 73 -32.87 -6.93 -28.15
N ALA A 74 -34.04 -6.34 -27.87
CA ALA A 74 -34.23 -5.45 -26.72
C ALA A 74 -33.94 -6.18 -25.40
N LEU A 75 -34.34 -7.44 -25.27
CA LEU A 75 -34.04 -8.27 -24.10
C LEU A 75 -32.55 -8.58 -23.97
N ASN A 76 -31.87 -8.95 -25.06
CA ASN A 76 -30.44 -9.22 -25.05
C ASN A 76 -29.61 -7.98 -24.69
N VAL A 77 -30.00 -6.82 -25.21
CA VAL A 77 -29.37 -5.54 -24.86
C VAL A 77 -29.66 -5.20 -23.40
N ALA A 78 -30.92 -5.26 -22.96
CA ALA A 78 -31.28 -4.98 -21.57
C ALA A 78 -30.57 -5.90 -20.58
N SER A 79 -30.39 -7.17 -20.94
CA SER A 79 -29.65 -8.14 -20.12
C SER A 79 -28.15 -7.84 -20.06
N ARG A 80 -27.56 -7.35 -21.16
CA ARG A 80 -26.15 -6.94 -21.20
C ARG A 80 -25.91 -5.69 -20.36
N GLU A 81 -26.77 -4.68 -20.50
CA GLU A 81 -26.69 -3.45 -19.70
C GLU A 81 -26.97 -3.73 -18.22
N ALA A 82 -27.94 -4.59 -17.92
CA ALA A 82 -28.18 -5.13 -16.58
C ALA A 82 -26.90 -5.74 -15.98
N ALA A 83 -26.24 -6.64 -16.70
CA ALA A 83 -24.98 -7.24 -16.24
C ALA A 83 -23.85 -6.20 -16.06
N SER A 84 -23.80 -5.16 -16.89
CA SER A 84 -22.80 -4.09 -16.74
C SER A 84 -23.05 -3.20 -15.52
N ILE A 85 -24.30 -2.86 -15.24
CA ILE A 85 -24.68 -2.09 -14.04
C ILE A 85 -24.49 -2.93 -12.79
N ASP A 86 -24.85 -4.22 -12.84
CA ASP A 86 -24.63 -5.17 -11.75
C ASP A 86 -23.14 -5.27 -11.39
N ALA A 87 -22.27 -5.47 -12.40
CA ALA A 87 -20.82 -5.51 -12.20
C ALA A 87 -20.26 -4.22 -11.60
N SER A 88 -20.79 -3.04 -11.97
CA SER A 88 -20.32 -1.77 -11.40
C SER A 88 -20.79 -1.53 -9.96
N LEU A 89 -21.92 -2.12 -9.56
CA LEU A 89 -22.42 -2.11 -8.17
C LEU A 89 -21.74 -3.18 -7.31
N GLU A 90 -21.29 -4.29 -7.88
CA GLU A 90 -20.63 -5.35 -7.09
C GLU A 90 -19.25 -4.92 -6.57
N VAL A 91 -18.51 -4.05 -7.29
CA VAL A 91 -17.19 -3.55 -6.86
C VAL A 91 -17.24 -2.85 -5.48
N PRO A 92 -18.05 -1.79 -5.27
CA PRO A 92 -18.18 -1.19 -3.95
C PRO A 92 -18.82 -2.12 -2.92
N LEU A 93 -19.72 -3.03 -3.32
CA LEU A 93 -20.30 -4.00 -2.38
C LEU A 93 -19.24 -4.97 -1.85
N ASP A 94 -18.36 -5.45 -2.72
CA ASP A 94 -17.28 -6.36 -2.35
C ASP A 94 -16.20 -5.67 -1.51
N ALA A 95 -15.91 -4.40 -1.77
CA ALA A 95 -15.07 -3.59 -0.91
C ALA A 95 -15.68 -3.43 0.51
N ALA A 96 -16.99 -3.16 0.60
CA ALA A 96 -17.69 -3.10 1.88
C ALA A 96 -17.69 -4.46 2.61
N ARG A 97 -17.88 -5.56 1.87
CA ARG A 97 -17.82 -6.93 2.37
C ARG A 97 -16.43 -7.28 2.91
N THR A 98 -15.38 -6.94 2.17
CA THR A 98 -13.98 -7.15 2.55
C THR A 98 -13.64 -6.37 3.82
N LEU A 99 -14.03 -5.09 3.89
CA LEU A 99 -13.90 -4.28 5.11
C LEU A 99 -14.64 -4.92 6.28
N ALA A 100 -15.89 -5.31 6.09
CA ALA A 100 -16.69 -5.92 7.15
C ALA A 100 -16.06 -7.21 7.67
N GLN A 101 -15.52 -8.06 6.78
CA GLN A 101 -14.79 -9.29 7.12
C GLN A 101 -13.49 -9.02 7.86
N ALA A 102 -12.67 -8.07 7.39
CA ALA A 102 -11.46 -7.64 8.07
C ALA A 102 -11.79 -7.17 9.50
N PHE A 103 -12.87 -6.41 9.64
CA PHE A 103 -13.33 -5.86 10.90
C PHE A 103 -13.93 -6.90 11.85
N VAL A 104 -14.34 -8.08 11.39
CA VAL A 104 -14.74 -9.18 12.31
C VAL A 104 -13.61 -9.53 13.28
N SER A 105 -12.35 -9.50 12.82
CA SER A 105 -11.18 -9.74 13.68
C SER A 105 -10.89 -8.59 14.65
N ALA A 106 -11.45 -7.41 14.39
CA ALA A 106 -11.40 -6.24 15.28
C ALA A 106 -12.56 -6.22 16.29
N ALA A 107 -13.65 -6.94 16.01
CA ALA A 107 -14.83 -7.02 16.87
C ALA A 107 -14.55 -7.82 18.16
N ARG A 108 -14.81 -7.24 19.33
CA ARG A 108 -14.53 -7.89 20.62
C ARG A 108 -15.57 -8.93 21.03
N PRO A 109 -15.17 -10.07 21.61
CA PRO A 109 -16.02 -10.90 22.47
C PRO A 109 -16.42 -10.17 23.76
N ASP A 110 -17.54 -10.57 24.38
CA ASP A 110 -18.13 -9.83 25.51
C ASP A 110 -17.37 -9.97 26.85
N ASP A 111 -16.30 -10.76 26.93
CA ASP A 111 -15.69 -11.25 28.17
C ASP A 111 -14.25 -10.77 28.46
N GLU A 112 -13.59 -10.02 27.57
CA GLU A 112 -12.23 -9.50 27.82
C GLU A 112 -12.16 -7.96 27.96
N LYS A 113 -11.46 -7.50 29.00
CA LYS A 113 -10.96 -6.12 29.15
C LYS A 113 -9.44 -6.16 28.99
N LEU A 114 -8.93 -5.38 28.05
CA LEU A 114 -7.51 -5.15 27.88
C LEU A 114 -7.18 -3.71 28.22
N THR A 115 -6.08 -3.53 28.93
CA THR A 115 -5.54 -2.24 29.36
C THR A 115 -4.67 -1.62 28.26
N GLU A 116 -4.41 -0.33 28.32
CA GLU A 116 -3.52 0.34 27.37
C GLU A 116 -2.07 -0.19 27.41
N ALA A 117 -1.67 -0.74 28.56
CA ALA A 117 -0.42 -1.45 28.71
C ALA A 117 -0.39 -2.79 27.95
N ASP A 118 -1.55 -3.41 27.74
CA ASP A 118 -1.66 -4.62 26.93
C ASP A 118 -1.50 -4.30 25.44
N TRP A 119 -2.09 -3.19 24.98
CA TRP A 119 -1.94 -2.68 23.61
C TRP A 119 -0.51 -2.34 23.25
N GLU A 120 0.19 -1.59 24.10
CA GLU A 120 1.59 -1.24 23.86
C GLU A 120 2.49 -2.49 23.84
N ARG A 121 2.18 -3.48 24.68
CA ARG A 121 2.90 -4.75 24.70
C ARG A 121 2.71 -5.53 23.40
N LEU A 122 1.55 -5.50 22.77
CA LEU A 122 1.30 -6.23 21.52
C LEU A 122 1.91 -5.57 20.30
N ARG A 123 1.79 -4.24 20.17
CA ARG A 123 2.46 -3.53 19.06
C ARG A 123 3.96 -3.79 19.06
N LYS A 124 4.56 -3.91 20.25
CA LYS A 124 5.97 -4.32 20.40
C LYS A 124 6.21 -5.75 19.95
N ARG A 125 5.26 -6.68 20.13
CA ARG A 125 5.41 -8.08 19.72
C ARG A 125 5.21 -8.28 18.22
N PHE A 126 4.27 -7.59 17.58
CA PHE A 126 4.12 -7.61 16.11
C PHE A 126 5.35 -7.06 15.40
N ARG A 127 5.80 -5.86 15.79
CA ARG A 127 7.03 -5.30 15.24
C ARG A 127 8.24 -6.22 15.42
N ARG A 128 8.36 -6.91 16.56
CA ARG A 128 9.44 -7.90 16.76
C ARG A 128 9.33 -9.10 15.82
N MET A 129 8.12 -9.56 15.48
CA MET A 129 7.91 -10.67 14.55
C MET A 129 8.33 -10.28 13.12
N GLU A 130 7.93 -9.09 12.67
CA GLU A 130 8.34 -8.53 11.37
C GLU A 130 9.86 -8.33 11.33
N MET A 131 10.43 -7.68 12.34
CA MET A 131 11.88 -7.48 12.47
C MET A 131 12.65 -8.82 12.49
N ALA A 132 12.08 -9.89 13.04
CA ALA A 132 12.70 -11.20 13.04
C ALA A 132 12.75 -11.82 11.63
N ALA A 133 11.73 -11.56 10.79
CA ALA A 133 11.74 -11.97 9.39
C ALA A 133 12.71 -11.13 8.54
N ASP A 134 12.80 -9.81 8.79
CA ASP A 134 13.81 -8.95 8.16
C ASP A 134 15.23 -9.37 8.53
N LEU A 135 15.47 -9.66 9.81
CA LEU A 135 16.77 -10.16 10.28
C LEU A 135 17.07 -11.53 9.65
N ALA A 136 16.07 -12.38 9.44
CA ALA A 136 16.22 -13.66 8.78
C ALA A 136 16.67 -13.49 7.32
N GLU A 137 16.03 -12.58 6.57
CA GLU A 137 16.42 -12.20 5.22
C GLU A 137 17.87 -11.70 5.17
N SER A 138 18.22 -10.73 6.04
CA SER A 138 19.59 -10.20 6.14
C SER A 138 20.62 -11.28 6.50
N THR A 139 20.25 -12.20 7.39
CA THR A 139 21.12 -13.31 7.82
C THR A 139 21.42 -14.29 6.70
N ILE A 140 20.48 -14.50 5.76
CA ILE A 140 20.69 -15.40 4.62
C ILE A 140 21.31 -14.71 3.40
N ALA A 141 21.32 -13.38 3.36
CA ALA A 141 21.86 -12.60 2.24
C ALA A 141 23.32 -12.95 1.87
N PRO A 142 24.25 -13.22 2.81
CA PRO A 142 25.61 -13.66 2.46
C PRO A 142 25.65 -14.99 1.68
N TYR A 143 24.71 -15.91 1.95
CA TYR A 143 24.62 -17.19 1.24
C TYR A 143 24.06 -17.02 -0.17
N ILE A 144 23.04 -16.17 -0.33
CA ILE A 144 22.52 -15.77 -1.64
C ILE A 144 23.65 -15.12 -2.48
N ALA A 145 24.42 -14.22 -1.87
CA ALA A 145 25.52 -13.55 -2.55
C ALA A 145 26.66 -14.53 -2.91
N ALA A 146 26.96 -15.51 -2.05
CA ALA A 146 27.94 -16.57 -2.33
C ALA A 146 27.50 -17.49 -3.49
N GLU A 147 26.20 -17.79 -3.62
CA GLU A 147 25.64 -18.48 -4.80
C GLU A 147 25.84 -17.65 -6.07
N GLN A 148 25.47 -16.37 -6.04
CA GLN A 148 25.58 -15.48 -7.21
C GLN A 148 27.03 -15.30 -7.69
N ARG A 149 28.00 -15.32 -6.76
CA ARG A 149 29.44 -15.30 -7.08
C ARG A 149 30.00 -16.66 -7.52
N GLY A 150 29.21 -17.73 -7.43
CA GLY A 150 29.64 -19.09 -7.76
C GLY A 150 30.57 -19.74 -6.73
N GLU A 151 30.65 -19.19 -5.51
CA GLU A 151 31.44 -19.73 -4.39
C GLU A 151 30.75 -20.95 -3.76
N LEU A 152 29.41 -20.95 -3.77
CA LEU A 152 28.57 -22.06 -3.35
C LEU A 152 27.61 -22.43 -4.49
N THR A 153 27.27 -23.71 -4.59
CA THR A 153 26.11 -24.11 -5.40
C THR A 153 24.82 -23.68 -4.70
N ARG A 154 23.73 -23.46 -5.44
CA ARG A 154 22.40 -23.11 -4.88
C ARG A 154 21.99 -24.06 -3.76
N GLU A 155 22.18 -25.37 -3.94
CA GLU A 155 21.86 -26.38 -2.94
C GLU A 155 22.70 -26.23 -1.66
N GLN A 156 23.99 -25.93 -1.79
CA GLN A 156 24.86 -25.70 -0.63
C GLN A 156 24.51 -24.40 0.10
N ALA A 157 24.26 -23.31 -0.62
CA ALA A 157 23.89 -22.02 -0.05
C ALA A 157 22.55 -22.11 0.70
N GLN A 158 21.56 -22.75 0.08
CA GLN A 158 20.25 -22.99 0.68
C GLN A 158 20.35 -23.90 1.92
N ALA A 159 21.13 -24.98 1.88
CA ALA A 159 21.29 -25.88 3.03
C ALA A 159 21.92 -25.18 4.25
N GLU A 160 22.95 -24.37 4.05
CA GLU A 160 23.56 -23.60 5.14
C GLU A 160 22.62 -22.49 5.64
N ALA A 161 21.90 -21.81 4.76
CA ALA A 161 20.90 -20.81 5.14
C ALA A 161 19.78 -21.41 6.00
N LEU A 162 19.20 -22.55 5.60
CA LEU A 162 18.17 -23.23 6.41
C LEU A 162 18.68 -23.64 7.79
N LYS A 163 19.95 -24.05 7.89
CA LYS A 163 20.58 -24.40 9.17
C LYS A 163 20.66 -23.18 10.10
N VAL A 164 21.06 -22.02 9.59
CA VAL A 164 21.09 -20.78 10.38
C VAL A 164 19.68 -20.35 10.79
N LEU A 165 18.74 -20.31 9.84
CA LEU A 165 17.34 -19.97 10.10
C LEU A 165 16.69 -20.89 11.14
N SER A 166 17.00 -22.19 11.11
CA SER A 166 16.44 -23.16 12.05
C SER A 166 16.85 -22.91 13.52
N ALA A 167 18.00 -22.26 13.73
CA ALA A 167 18.52 -21.93 15.06
C ALA A 167 17.99 -20.59 15.60
N MET A 168 17.44 -19.73 14.74
CA MET A 168 16.94 -18.41 15.15
C MET A 168 15.73 -18.53 16.07
N ARG A 169 15.77 -17.80 17.18
CA ARG A 169 14.66 -17.63 18.12
C ARG A 169 14.52 -16.17 18.51
N TYR A 170 13.29 -15.73 18.76
CA TYR A 170 12.99 -14.37 19.21
C TYR A 170 11.80 -14.36 20.17
N ASP A 171 11.58 -13.25 20.88
CA ASP A 171 10.41 -13.01 21.76
C ASP A 171 9.96 -14.24 22.58
N ASP A 172 10.82 -14.72 23.48
CA ASP A 172 10.57 -15.88 24.36
C ASP A 172 10.36 -17.23 23.64
N GLY A 173 11.16 -17.49 22.60
CA GLY A 173 11.24 -18.81 21.97
C GLY A 173 10.34 -18.98 20.73
N ASN A 174 9.77 -17.89 20.20
CA ASN A 174 9.19 -17.89 18.86
C ASN A 174 10.26 -18.19 17.81
N TYR A 175 9.82 -18.67 16.66
CA TYR A 175 10.67 -19.27 15.65
C TYR A 175 10.23 -18.88 14.23
N LEU A 176 11.09 -19.16 13.26
CA LEU A 176 10.84 -18.95 11.84
C LEU A 176 10.68 -20.31 11.16
N TRP A 177 9.78 -20.42 10.19
CA TRP A 177 9.76 -21.54 9.24
C TRP A 177 9.98 -21.02 7.83
N VAL A 178 10.30 -21.92 6.91
CA VAL A 178 10.50 -21.61 5.49
C VAL A 178 9.67 -22.56 4.66
N GLN A 179 8.88 -22.02 3.73
CA GLN A 179 8.19 -22.76 2.69
C GLN A 179 8.63 -22.28 1.31
N ASP A 180 8.44 -23.09 0.27
CA ASP A 180 8.56 -22.63 -1.11
C ASP A 180 7.25 -21.99 -1.61
N ARG A 181 7.23 -21.63 -2.89
CA ARG A 181 6.06 -21.08 -3.59
C ARG A 181 5.50 -22.02 -4.65
N LEU A 182 5.69 -23.32 -4.48
CA LEU A 182 5.29 -24.30 -5.48
C LEU A 182 3.76 -24.37 -5.57
N LYS A 183 3.23 -24.33 -6.80
CA LYS A 183 1.79 -24.44 -7.07
C LYS A 183 1.41 -25.90 -7.41
N PRO A 184 0.23 -26.41 -7.01
CA PRO A 184 -0.87 -25.68 -6.36
C PRO A 184 -0.71 -25.51 -4.85
N VAL A 185 0.17 -26.28 -4.19
CA VAL A 185 0.36 -26.24 -2.73
C VAL A 185 1.87 -26.17 -2.40
N PRO A 186 2.29 -25.24 -1.53
CA PRO A 186 3.68 -25.11 -1.10
C PRO A 186 4.26 -26.36 -0.44
N ARG A 187 5.59 -26.48 -0.46
CA ARG A 187 6.37 -27.44 0.32
C ARG A 187 7.03 -26.75 1.50
N MET A 188 7.07 -27.41 2.65
CA MET A 188 7.87 -26.96 3.78
C MET A 188 9.35 -27.26 3.52
N LEU A 189 10.20 -26.25 3.63
CA LEU A 189 11.65 -26.38 3.45
C LEU A 189 12.36 -26.53 4.80
N MET A 190 11.88 -25.85 5.84
CA MET A 190 12.40 -25.97 7.20
C MET A 190 11.38 -25.51 8.23
N HIS A 191 11.13 -26.32 9.24
CA HIS A 191 10.35 -25.95 10.41
C HIS A 191 11.04 -26.44 11.70
N PRO A 192 11.44 -25.54 12.61
CA PRO A 192 12.38 -25.88 13.67
C PRO A 192 11.76 -26.60 14.88
N ILE A 193 10.43 -26.75 14.90
CA ILE A 193 9.69 -27.51 15.93
C ILE A 193 9.06 -28.77 15.32
N ALA A 194 8.16 -28.62 14.34
CA ALA A 194 7.56 -29.70 13.55
C ALA A 194 8.47 -30.15 12.38
N THR A 195 9.65 -30.68 12.70
CA THR A 195 10.65 -31.10 11.69
C THR A 195 10.18 -32.24 10.81
N GLU A 196 9.11 -32.96 11.20
CA GLU A 196 8.44 -33.96 10.36
C GLU A 196 7.78 -33.38 9.10
N LEU A 197 7.59 -32.06 9.04
CA LEU A 197 7.07 -31.37 7.87
C LEU A 197 8.14 -31.11 6.81
N ASP A 198 9.43 -31.12 7.17
CA ASP A 198 10.51 -30.74 6.27
C ASP A 198 10.53 -31.63 5.01
N GLY A 199 10.50 -30.99 3.85
CA GLY A 199 10.44 -31.64 2.53
C GLY A 199 9.04 -32.11 2.10
N GLN A 200 8.00 -31.99 2.95
CA GLN A 200 6.64 -32.42 2.62
C GLN A 200 5.85 -31.33 1.89
N VAL A 201 5.07 -31.75 0.89
CA VAL A 201 4.04 -30.89 0.28
C VAL A 201 2.92 -30.70 1.29
N LEU A 202 2.49 -29.46 1.50
CA LEU A 202 1.58 -29.05 2.57
C LEU A 202 0.10 -29.27 2.20
N ASP A 203 -0.20 -30.35 1.48
CA ASP A 203 -1.52 -30.71 0.96
C ASP A 203 -2.26 -31.68 1.89
N ASN A 204 -2.32 -31.33 3.18
CA ASN A 204 -3.04 -32.11 4.17
C ASN A 204 -4.30 -31.34 4.59
N PRO A 205 -5.49 -31.96 4.59
CA PRO A 205 -6.73 -31.29 4.98
C PRO A 205 -6.72 -30.65 6.37
N LYS A 206 -5.82 -31.09 7.26
CA LYS A 206 -5.62 -30.46 8.57
C LYS A 206 -5.14 -29.00 8.48
N PHE A 207 -4.61 -28.57 7.33
CA PHE A 207 -4.13 -27.23 7.07
C PHE A 207 -5.17 -26.32 6.41
N ASP A 208 -6.35 -26.85 6.05
CA ASP A 208 -7.48 -26.10 5.46
C ASP A 208 -8.24 -25.35 6.55
N ASN A 209 -7.53 -24.43 7.21
CA ASN A 209 -8.01 -23.73 8.40
C ASN A 209 -7.63 -22.25 8.40
N ALA A 210 -7.33 -21.68 7.22
CA ALA A 210 -7.20 -20.24 7.05
C ALA A 210 -8.53 -19.56 7.38
N MET A 211 -8.54 -18.74 8.42
CA MET A 211 -9.72 -18.06 8.90
C MET A 211 -10.14 -16.98 7.89
N GLY A 212 -11.39 -17.03 7.45
CA GLY A 212 -11.97 -16.06 6.50
C GLY A 212 -11.74 -16.40 5.03
N ARG A 213 -11.01 -17.48 4.70
CA ARG A 213 -10.69 -17.84 3.30
C ARG A 213 -11.06 -19.28 2.91
N ASP A 214 -11.62 -20.09 3.82
CA ASP A 214 -12.02 -21.50 3.58
C ASP A 214 -11.00 -22.31 2.75
N GLN A 215 -9.71 -22.11 3.01
CA GLN A 215 -8.61 -22.68 2.22
C GLN A 215 -7.41 -23.08 3.08
N ASN A 216 -6.43 -23.75 2.45
CA ASN A 216 -5.16 -24.12 3.06
C ASN A 216 -4.38 -22.88 3.52
N LEU A 217 -3.90 -22.88 4.77
CA LEU A 217 -3.23 -21.71 5.36
C LEU A 217 -1.91 -21.35 4.65
N PHE A 218 -1.17 -22.33 4.14
CA PHE A 218 0.11 -22.09 3.49
C PHE A 218 -0.09 -21.57 2.06
N VAL A 219 -1.17 -21.99 1.41
CA VAL A 219 -1.64 -21.40 0.15
C VAL A 219 -2.11 -19.97 0.38
N ALA A 220 -2.92 -19.72 1.41
CA ALA A 220 -3.38 -18.38 1.76
C ALA A 220 -2.24 -17.41 2.08
N LEU A 221 -1.19 -17.88 2.76
CA LEU A 221 0.01 -17.09 3.01
C LEU A 221 0.79 -16.83 1.72
N GLU A 222 0.93 -17.84 0.87
CA GLU A 222 1.62 -17.68 -0.40
C GLU A 222 0.91 -16.70 -1.32
N GLU A 223 -0.42 -16.74 -1.41
CA GLU A 223 -1.22 -15.77 -2.18
C GLU A 223 -1.03 -14.34 -1.65
N GLN A 224 -1.06 -14.16 -0.33
CA GLN A 224 -0.85 -12.83 0.25
C GLN A 224 0.55 -12.29 -0.04
N VAL A 225 1.57 -13.13 0.15
CA VAL A 225 2.98 -12.76 -0.05
C VAL A 225 3.32 -12.62 -1.55
N ALA A 226 2.59 -13.31 -2.43
CA ALA A 226 2.78 -13.22 -3.87
C ALA A 226 2.43 -11.85 -4.43
N ASP A 227 1.38 -11.22 -3.88
CA ASP A 227 0.87 -9.94 -4.34
C ASP A 227 1.68 -8.76 -3.76
N ASP A 228 2.00 -8.82 -2.46
CA ASP A 228 2.54 -7.68 -1.72
C ASP A 228 4.03 -7.84 -1.32
N GLY A 229 4.65 -8.99 -1.59
CA GLY A 229 6.02 -9.33 -1.15
C GLY A 229 6.13 -9.73 0.32
N GLU A 230 5.10 -9.44 1.11
CA GLU A 230 4.92 -9.84 2.49
C GLU A 230 3.43 -9.98 2.79
N GLY A 231 3.04 -10.59 3.92
CA GLY A 231 1.63 -10.82 4.15
C GLY A 231 1.28 -11.50 5.44
N TYR A 232 0.02 -11.37 5.83
CA TYR A 232 -0.52 -11.97 7.03
C TYR A 232 -1.52 -13.08 6.72
N VAL A 233 -1.49 -14.15 7.51
CA VAL A 233 -2.51 -15.20 7.48
C VAL A 233 -2.98 -15.52 8.89
N HIS A 234 -4.29 -15.57 9.09
CA HIS A 234 -4.90 -15.95 10.35
C HIS A 234 -5.43 -17.39 10.24
N TYR A 235 -5.14 -18.24 11.22
CA TYR A 235 -5.49 -19.65 11.19
C TYR A 235 -5.52 -20.26 12.59
N ARG A 236 -5.79 -21.57 12.71
CA ARG A 236 -5.77 -22.27 14.00
C ARG A 236 -4.63 -23.29 14.02
N TRP A 237 -3.82 -23.26 15.08
CA TRP A 237 -2.69 -24.19 15.24
C TRP A 237 -2.59 -24.72 16.67
N PRO A 238 -2.15 -25.98 16.88
CA PRO A 238 -1.89 -26.49 18.23
C PRO A 238 -0.64 -25.84 18.85
N MET A 239 -0.75 -25.39 20.11
CA MET A 239 0.42 -24.93 20.87
C MET A 239 1.42 -26.08 21.12
N PRO A 240 2.72 -25.79 21.28
CA PRO A 240 3.69 -26.81 21.68
C PRO A 240 3.24 -27.56 22.95
N GLY A 241 3.10 -28.89 22.85
CA GLY A 241 2.66 -29.74 23.96
C GLY A 241 1.14 -29.83 24.17
N SER A 242 0.31 -29.22 23.32
CA SER A 242 -1.15 -29.33 23.33
C SER A 242 -1.69 -29.83 21.99
N SER A 243 -2.79 -30.59 22.00
CA SER A 243 -3.51 -31.00 20.79
C SER A 243 -4.66 -30.07 20.41
N GLU A 244 -4.98 -29.08 21.25
CA GLU A 244 -6.10 -28.15 21.02
C GLU A 244 -5.67 -26.98 20.12
N PRO A 245 -6.27 -26.77 18.93
CA PRO A 245 -5.91 -25.67 18.04
C PRO A 245 -6.40 -24.32 18.59
N LYS A 246 -5.47 -23.39 18.81
CA LYS A 246 -5.75 -22.00 19.17
C LYS A 246 -5.57 -21.07 17.97
N PRO A 247 -6.29 -19.95 17.92
CA PRO A 247 -6.06 -18.91 16.92
C PRO A 247 -4.59 -18.48 16.89
N LYS A 248 -4.04 -18.29 15.70
CA LYS A 248 -2.66 -17.85 15.46
C LYS A 248 -2.65 -16.89 14.28
N LEU A 249 -1.98 -15.76 14.42
CA LEU A 249 -1.69 -14.85 13.32
C LEU A 249 -0.24 -15.05 12.91
N SER A 250 -0.01 -15.26 11.62
CA SER A 250 1.32 -15.33 11.06
C SER A 250 1.59 -14.22 10.08
N TYR A 251 2.86 -13.85 10.00
CA TYR A 251 3.44 -12.99 8.98
C TYR A 251 4.39 -13.82 8.12
N GLY A 252 4.38 -13.58 6.81
CA GLY A 252 5.29 -14.17 5.85
C GLY A 252 5.97 -13.09 5.04
N ARG A 253 7.22 -13.35 4.66
CA ARG A 253 8.02 -12.46 3.82
C ARG A 253 8.68 -13.23 2.68
N LEU A 254 8.63 -12.66 1.48
CA LEU A 254 9.20 -13.24 0.27
C LEU A 254 10.73 -13.11 0.24
N ILE A 255 11.41 -14.18 -0.12
CA ILE A 255 12.82 -14.18 -0.54
C ILE A 255 12.85 -14.49 -2.03
N PRO A 256 12.84 -13.46 -2.91
CA PRO A 256 12.59 -13.63 -4.33
C PRO A 256 13.68 -14.42 -5.06
N GLN A 257 14.92 -14.38 -4.58
CA GLN A 257 16.05 -15.08 -5.22
C GLN A 257 15.90 -16.61 -5.15
N TRP A 258 15.19 -17.10 -4.13
CA TRP A 258 15.01 -18.52 -3.85
C TRP A 258 13.57 -19.01 -3.97
N ASP A 259 12.61 -18.12 -4.26
CA ASP A 259 11.17 -18.40 -4.20
C ASP A 259 10.76 -18.99 -2.85
N TRP A 260 11.35 -18.46 -1.77
CA TRP A 260 11.03 -18.88 -0.40
C TRP A 260 10.10 -17.87 0.26
N ILE A 261 9.28 -18.36 1.18
CA ILE A 261 8.57 -17.53 2.14
C ILE A 261 9.09 -17.88 3.51
N ILE A 262 9.65 -16.89 4.20
CA ILE A 262 10.02 -16.99 5.61
C ILE A 262 8.80 -16.57 6.42
N GLY A 263 8.25 -17.49 7.19
CA GLY A 263 7.07 -17.26 8.03
C GLY A 263 7.41 -17.25 9.52
N SER A 264 6.67 -16.44 10.27
CA SER A 264 6.59 -16.55 11.73
C SER A 264 5.16 -16.29 12.22
N GLY A 265 4.85 -16.55 13.49
CA GLY A 265 3.51 -16.30 13.99
C GLY A 265 3.37 -16.23 15.50
N LEU A 266 2.39 -15.45 15.93
CA LEU A 266 2.01 -15.21 17.32
C LEU A 266 0.64 -15.80 17.61
N TRP A 267 0.49 -16.34 18.82
CA TRP A 267 -0.78 -16.88 19.31
C TRP A 267 -1.79 -15.75 19.53
N ALA A 268 -2.95 -15.87 18.87
CA ALA A 268 -4.03 -14.89 18.87
C ALA A 268 -5.04 -15.13 20.01
N ASP A 269 -4.80 -16.11 20.89
CA ASP A 269 -5.58 -16.35 22.11
C ASP A 269 -5.31 -15.32 23.22
N ARG A 270 -4.45 -14.32 22.94
CA ARG A 270 -4.24 -13.13 23.75
C ARG A 270 -4.24 -11.90 22.84
N ILE A 271 -5.40 -11.22 22.76
CA ILE A 271 -5.64 -9.84 22.31
C ILE A 271 -6.07 -9.59 20.83
N ALA A 272 -7.15 -8.79 20.70
CA ALA A 272 -7.70 -8.12 19.50
C ALA A 272 -6.67 -7.26 18.73
N PHE A 273 -6.79 -7.20 17.39
CA PHE A 273 -5.69 -6.78 16.50
C PHE A 273 -5.71 -5.32 16.02
N TYR A 274 -6.83 -4.59 16.12
CA TYR A 274 -6.97 -3.26 15.51
C TYR A 274 -7.44 -2.20 16.52
N SER A 275 -6.74 -1.06 16.54
CA SER A 275 -7.20 0.17 17.21
C SER A 275 -8.15 0.96 16.30
N ARG A 276 -8.89 1.93 16.85
CA ARG A 276 -9.77 2.82 16.06
C ARG A 276 -8.97 3.55 14.96
N GLU A 277 -7.72 3.89 15.24
CA GLU A 277 -6.85 4.58 14.27
C GLU A 277 -6.44 3.66 13.12
N ASP A 278 -6.14 2.39 13.40
CA ASP A 278 -5.81 1.42 12.35
C ASP A 278 -7.00 1.23 11.38
N ILE A 279 -8.22 1.16 11.92
CA ILE A 279 -9.45 1.10 11.13
C ILE A 279 -9.62 2.39 10.31
N ASN A 280 -9.38 3.56 10.89
CA ASN A 280 -9.45 4.83 10.17
C ASN A 280 -8.46 4.89 9.00
N GLN A 281 -7.23 4.40 9.17
CA GLN A 281 -6.25 4.36 8.09
C GLN A 281 -6.68 3.41 6.96
N ILE A 282 -7.27 2.25 7.31
CA ILE A 282 -7.83 1.32 6.32
C ILE A 282 -8.96 2.00 5.53
N LEU A 283 -9.95 2.60 6.21
CA LEU A 283 -11.07 3.29 5.55
C LEU A 283 -10.57 4.42 4.64
N LYS A 284 -9.60 5.22 5.13
CA LYS A 284 -8.99 6.31 4.38
C LYS A 284 -8.20 5.82 3.15
N ALA A 285 -7.51 4.68 3.26
CA ALA A 285 -6.78 4.08 2.16
C ALA A 285 -7.74 3.60 1.06
N VAL A 286 -8.80 2.86 1.43
CA VAL A 286 -9.83 2.42 0.48
C VAL A 286 -10.46 3.63 -0.22
N LEU A 287 -10.82 4.68 0.52
CA LEU A 287 -11.36 5.90 -0.10
C LEU A 287 -10.35 6.56 -1.04
N ARG A 288 -9.06 6.58 -0.70
CA ARG A 288 -8.00 7.19 -1.53
C ARG A 288 -7.83 6.45 -2.86
N GLU A 289 -7.83 5.13 -2.83
CA GLU A 289 -7.57 4.24 -3.97
C GLU A 289 -8.76 4.14 -4.94
N ASN A 290 -9.96 4.52 -4.50
CA ASN A 290 -11.19 4.48 -5.30
C ASN A 290 -11.78 5.90 -5.45
N PRO A 291 -11.36 6.68 -6.48
CA PRO A 291 -11.82 8.05 -6.72
C PRO A 291 -13.33 8.21 -6.91
N GLU A 292 -14.00 7.16 -7.37
CA GLU A 292 -15.44 7.07 -7.61
C GLU A 292 -16.27 6.91 -6.32
N PHE A 293 -15.64 6.52 -5.20
CA PHE A 293 -16.34 6.44 -3.92
C PHE A 293 -16.52 7.84 -3.33
N VAL A 294 -17.75 8.15 -2.95
CA VAL A 294 -18.10 9.40 -2.26
C VAL A 294 -17.58 9.36 -0.83
N SER A 295 -17.78 8.21 -0.18
CA SER A 295 -17.43 7.99 1.21
C SER A 295 -17.14 6.50 1.48
N VAL A 296 -16.41 6.26 2.56
CA VAL A 296 -16.18 4.92 3.13
C VAL A 296 -16.31 5.04 4.65
N TYR A 297 -17.07 4.15 5.29
CA TYR A 297 -17.42 4.29 6.70
C TYR A 297 -17.66 2.95 7.40
N THR A 298 -17.71 3.01 8.72
CA THR A 298 -18.16 1.90 9.56
C THR A 298 -19.00 2.41 10.71
N ALA A 299 -19.96 1.61 11.16
CA ALA A 299 -20.76 1.90 12.34
C ALA A 299 -20.84 0.69 13.26
N TRP A 300 -20.38 0.83 14.50
CA TRP A 300 -20.30 -0.26 15.48
C TRP A 300 -21.42 -0.18 16.50
N GLU A 301 -22.01 -1.28 16.96
CA GLU A 301 -22.93 -1.24 18.12
C GLU A 301 -22.23 -0.59 19.34
N PRO A 302 -22.98 0.02 20.28
CA PRO A 302 -22.39 0.64 21.46
C PRO A 302 -21.43 -0.30 22.19
N ASP A 303 -20.24 0.19 22.48
CA ASP A 303 -19.11 -0.52 23.11
C ASP A 303 -18.66 -1.80 22.37
N ALA A 304 -19.12 -2.04 21.14
CA ALA A 304 -18.89 -3.29 20.44
C ALA A 304 -17.47 -3.43 19.86
N PHE A 305 -16.82 -2.30 19.57
CA PHE A 305 -15.46 -2.25 19.02
C PHE A 305 -14.40 -2.37 20.12
N ASP A 306 -14.27 -1.36 20.98
CA ASP A 306 -13.20 -1.29 21.98
C ASP A 306 -13.64 -0.97 23.42
N ARG A 307 -14.94 -0.87 23.68
CA ARG A 307 -15.51 -0.49 24.99
C ARG A 307 -15.01 0.85 25.55
N ARG A 308 -14.57 1.75 24.67
CA ARG A 308 -14.07 3.09 25.02
C ARG A 308 -15.02 4.20 24.59
N ASP A 309 -16.26 3.87 24.21
CA ASP A 309 -17.19 4.84 23.64
C ASP A 309 -17.34 6.05 24.57
N ALA A 310 -17.68 5.82 25.84
CA ALA A 310 -17.85 6.90 26.82
C ALA A 310 -16.61 7.82 26.97
N ALA A 311 -15.39 7.29 26.81
CA ALA A 311 -14.15 8.08 26.93
C ALA A 311 -13.84 8.91 25.69
N LEU A 312 -14.46 8.59 24.56
CA LEU A 312 -14.23 9.21 23.25
C LEU A 312 -15.46 10.00 22.77
N ALA A 313 -16.40 10.30 23.65
CA ALA A 313 -17.57 11.11 23.33
C ALA A 313 -17.20 12.47 22.72
N ASN A 314 -17.86 12.82 21.60
CA ASN A 314 -17.64 14.05 20.84
C ASN A 314 -16.20 14.23 20.32
N THR A 315 -15.47 13.15 20.06
CA THR A 315 -14.20 13.17 19.32
C THR A 315 -14.45 12.96 17.82
N THR A 316 -13.48 13.28 16.96
CA THR A 316 -13.60 13.10 15.50
C THR A 316 -13.97 11.65 15.17
N GLY A 317 -14.99 11.44 14.33
CA GLY A 317 -15.50 10.11 13.98
C GLY A 317 -16.41 9.45 15.04
N THR A 318 -16.87 10.22 16.02
CA THR A 318 -17.79 9.76 17.08
C THR A 318 -18.87 10.79 17.39
N ASP A 319 -20.01 10.37 17.93
CA ASP A 319 -21.08 11.26 18.39
C ASP A 319 -21.04 11.50 19.92
N ALA A 320 -22.11 12.05 20.48
CA ALA A 320 -22.24 12.32 21.92
C ALA A 320 -22.14 11.06 22.80
N SER A 321 -22.38 9.87 22.26
CA SER A 321 -22.17 8.60 22.97
C SER A 321 -20.72 8.10 22.87
N GLY A 322 -19.94 8.65 21.93
CA GLY A 322 -18.55 8.26 21.64
C GLY A 322 -18.40 6.95 20.88
N ARG A 323 -19.52 6.45 20.37
CA ARG A 323 -19.62 5.29 19.49
C ARG A 323 -18.65 5.40 18.33
N PHE A 324 -18.03 4.27 17.97
CA PHE A 324 -17.11 4.25 16.82
C PHE A 324 -17.91 4.23 15.51
N ILE A 325 -18.04 5.41 14.89
CA ILE A 325 -18.87 5.62 13.69
C ILE A 325 -18.19 6.55 12.66
N PRO A 326 -16.91 6.33 12.30
CA PRO A 326 -16.19 7.24 11.42
C PRO A 326 -16.77 7.21 10.00
N TYR A 327 -16.92 8.40 9.43
CA TYR A 327 -17.36 8.65 8.07
C TYR A 327 -16.28 9.40 7.31
N TRP A 328 -15.49 8.68 6.49
CA TRP A 328 -14.49 9.29 5.63
C TRP A 328 -15.12 9.70 4.31
N HIS A 329 -14.90 10.93 3.88
CA HIS A 329 -15.43 11.47 2.63
C HIS A 329 -14.50 12.56 2.06
N ARG A 330 -14.78 13.00 0.83
CA ARG A 330 -13.99 14.04 0.14
C ARG A 330 -14.59 15.44 0.33
N ALA A 331 -13.79 16.37 0.84
CA ALA A 331 -14.15 17.79 0.89
C ALA A 331 -14.10 18.44 -0.52
N ALA A 332 -14.62 19.67 -0.64
CA ALA A 332 -14.69 20.40 -1.91
C ALA A 332 -13.32 20.68 -2.55
N ASP A 333 -12.25 20.71 -1.76
CA ASP A 333 -10.87 20.88 -2.22
C ASP A 333 -10.17 19.55 -2.56
N GLY A 334 -10.89 18.42 -2.50
CA GLY A 334 -10.38 17.08 -2.75
C GLY A 334 -9.68 16.42 -1.55
N THR A 335 -9.56 17.10 -0.41
CA THR A 335 -8.96 16.51 0.79
C THR A 335 -9.88 15.46 1.44
N LEU A 336 -9.27 14.43 2.04
CA LEU A 336 -10.00 13.39 2.77
C LEU A 336 -10.25 13.86 4.21
N VAL A 337 -11.52 13.94 4.58
CA VAL A 337 -11.99 14.43 5.88
C VAL A 337 -12.86 13.37 6.57
N MET A 338 -12.77 13.31 7.90
CA MET A 338 -13.50 12.34 8.73
C MET A 338 -14.50 13.07 9.61
N ASP A 339 -15.77 12.72 9.44
CA ASP A 339 -16.88 13.13 10.31
C ASP A 339 -17.47 11.92 11.05
N ALA A 340 -18.46 12.14 11.90
CA ALA A 340 -19.24 11.08 12.52
C ALA A 340 -20.50 10.79 11.68
N LEU A 341 -20.86 9.51 11.49
CA LEU A 341 -22.12 9.15 10.85
C LEU A 341 -23.31 9.75 11.60
N ALA A 342 -24.33 10.16 10.84
CA ALA A 342 -25.54 10.76 11.38
C ALA A 342 -26.79 10.07 10.83
N GLY A 343 -27.89 10.10 11.60
CA GLY A 343 -29.19 9.58 11.16
C GLY A 343 -29.32 8.06 11.13
N TYR A 344 -28.31 7.30 11.59
CA TYR A 344 -28.32 5.84 11.66
C TYR A 344 -29.46 5.27 12.53
N ASP A 345 -30.07 6.08 13.39
CA ASP A 345 -31.18 5.77 14.27
C ASP A 345 -32.56 6.15 13.70
N GLN A 346 -32.58 6.85 12.55
CA GLN A 346 -33.79 7.33 11.91
C GLN A 346 -34.28 6.32 10.86
N SER A 347 -35.59 6.09 10.81
CA SER A 347 -36.20 5.25 9.76
C SER A 347 -36.02 5.90 8.38
N GLY A 348 -35.62 5.13 7.37
CA GLY A 348 -35.32 5.64 6.03
C GLY A 348 -33.90 6.17 5.93
N ALA A 349 -33.61 7.31 6.57
CA ALA A 349 -32.28 7.91 6.52
C ALA A 349 -31.17 7.03 7.12
N GLY A 350 -31.51 6.19 8.11
CA GLY A 350 -30.60 5.25 8.76
C GLY A 350 -30.64 3.83 8.22
N ASP A 351 -31.30 3.60 7.08
CA ASP A 351 -31.47 2.26 6.52
C ASP A 351 -30.13 1.58 6.20
N TYR A 352 -29.10 2.37 5.88
CA TYR A 352 -27.70 1.94 5.72
C TYR A 352 -27.15 1.21 6.97
N TYR A 353 -27.70 1.49 8.15
CA TYR A 353 -27.36 0.81 9.40
C TYR A 353 -28.42 -0.21 9.83
N GLN A 354 -29.70 0.17 9.74
CA GLN A 354 -30.81 -0.62 10.28
C GLN A 354 -31.09 -1.89 9.47
N ILE A 355 -30.99 -1.82 8.13
CA ILE A 355 -31.21 -2.99 7.27
C ILE A 355 -30.16 -4.08 7.56
N PRO A 356 -28.84 -3.84 7.45
CA PRO A 356 -27.86 -4.89 7.72
C PRO A 356 -27.90 -5.38 9.17
N LYS A 357 -28.27 -4.52 10.15
CA LYS A 357 -28.51 -4.92 11.54
C LYS A 357 -29.64 -5.94 11.69
N ASN A 358 -30.77 -5.68 11.03
CA ASN A 358 -31.98 -6.48 11.16
C ASN A 358 -31.94 -7.76 10.31
N THR A 359 -31.42 -7.66 9.09
CA THR A 359 -31.35 -8.79 8.13
C THR A 359 -30.12 -9.66 8.35
N ARG A 360 -29.06 -9.10 8.95
CA ARG A 360 -27.71 -9.72 9.08
C ARG A 360 -27.12 -10.09 7.72
N ARG A 361 -27.49 -9.34 6.69
CA ARG A 361 -27.02 -9.49 5.31
C ARG A 361 -26.53 -8.15 4.80
N GLU A 362 -25.72 -8.20 3.75
CA GLU A 362 -25.40 -7.02 2.97
C GLU A 362 -26.65 -6.40 2.35
N ALA A 363 -26.62 -5.10 2.07
CA ALA A 363 -27.74 -4.36 1.53
C ALA A 363 -27.27 -3.27 0.57
N ILE A 364 -28.08 -3.00 -0.45
CA ILE A 364 -28.02 -1.78 -1.25
C ILE A 364 -29.18 -0.88 -0.83
N ILE A 365 -28.87 0.35 -0.46
CA ILE A 365 -29.88 1.30 0.02
C ILE A 365 -30.43 2.07 -1.17
N ASN A 366 -31.76 2.16 -1.26
CA ASN A 366 -32.41 2.93 -2.32
C ASN A 366 -31.92 4.39 -2.30
N PRO A 367 -31.94 5.08 -3.47
CA PRO A 367 -31.43 6.44 -3.56
C PRO A 367 -32.03 7.38 -2.52
N HIS A 368 -31.17 8.12 -1.84
CA HIS A 368 -31.57 9.09 -0.83
C HIS A 368 -30.66 10.32 -0.87
N LEU A 369 -31.14 11.42 -0.29
CA LEU A 369 -30.38 12.66 -0.21
C LEU A 369 -29.36 12.58 0.92
N ALA A 370 -28.10 12.87 0.61
CA ALA A 370 -27.04 13.07 1.57
C ALA A 370 -26.30 14.37 1.30
N LYS A 371 -25.65 14.92 2.33
CA LYS A 371 -24.81 16.11 2.19
C LYS A 371 -23.42 15.71 1.77
N VAL A 372 -23.09 15.95 0.51
CA VAL A 372 -21.74 15.75 -0.04
C VAL A 372 -21.17 17.15 -0.32
N GLN A 373 -20.05 17.50 0.32
CA GLN A 373 -19.41 18.81 0.18
C GLN A 373 -20.35 20.00 0.50
N GLY A 374 -21.30 19.80 1.40
CA GLY A 374 -22.30 20.81 1.79
C GLY A 374 -23.46 21.00 0.80
N GLN A 375 -23.50 20.23 -0.29
CA GLN A 375 -24.61 20.19 -1.24
C GLN A 375 -25.46 18.93 -1.04
N ASP A 376 -26.77 19.06 -1.25
CA ASP A 376 -27.67 17.91 -1.23
C ASP A 376 -27.48 17.13 -2.54
N VAL A 377 -26.92 15.94 -2.43
CA VAL A 377 -26.63 15.04 -3.56
C VAL A 377 -27.37 13.73 -3.35
N LEU A 378 -27.97 13.20 -4.42
CA LEU A 378 -28.55 11.86 -4.40
C LEU A 378 -27.43 10.82 -4.44
N ILE A 379 -27.42 9.96 -3.42
CA ILE A 379 -26.47 8.85 -3.30
C ILE A 379 -27.20 7.52 -3.10
N THR A 380 -26.46 6.44 -3.27
CA THR A 380 -26.84 5.09 -2.81
C THR A 380 -25.72 4.52 -1.97
N SER A 381 -26.06 3.69 -0.99
CA SER A 381 -25.11 3.09 -0.04
C SER A 381 -25.07 1.59 -0.21
N LEU A 382 -23.86 1.03 -0.32
CA LEU A 382 -23.62 -0.41 -0.33
C LEU A 382 -22.97 -0.80 0.98
N VAL A 383 -23.65 -1.65 1.74
CA VAL A 383 -23.29 -1.92 3.14
C VAL A 383 -23.20 -3.41 3.42
N ALA A 384 -22.22 -3.82 4.23
CA ALA A 384 -22.03 -5.19 4.66
C ALA A 384 -21.93 -5.27 6.20
N PRO A 385 -22.58 -6.27 6.85
CA PRO A 385 -22.58 -6.40 8.29
C PRO A 385 -21.28 -7.01 8.82
N VAL A 386 -20.75 -6.46 9.91
CA VAL A 386 -19.70 -7.06 10.73
C VAL A 386 -20.33 -8.06 11.70
N MET A 387 -20.12 -9.34 11.44
CA MET A 387 -20.74 -10.45 12.19
C MET A 387 -19.70 -11.21 13.01
N LEU A 388 -19.87 -11.26 14.33
CA LEU A 388 -19.05 -12.06 15.24
C LEU A 388 -19.91 -13.14 15.90
N ASN A 389 -19.59 -14.41 15.68
CA ASN A 389 -20.33 -15.56 16.23
C ASN A 389 -21.86 -15.51 15.96
N GLY A 390 -22.26 -15.00 14.78
CA GLY A 390 -23.67 -14.86 14.40
C GLY A 390 -24.40 -13.65 15.03
N VAL A 391 -23.68 -12.82 15.78
CA VAL A 391 -24.18 -11.57 16.36
C VAL A 391 -23.70 -10.39 15.52
N PHE A 392 -24.60 -9.46 15.22
CA PHE A 392 -24.27 -8.20 14.55
C PHE A 392 -23.48 -7.30 15.52
N ARG A 393 -22.26 -6.89 15.13
CA ARG A 393 -21.40 -6.00 15.93
C ARG A 393 -21.26 -4.62 15.30
N GLY A 394 -21.60 -4.48 14.03
CA GLY A 394 -21.51 -3.23 13.28
C GLY A 394 -21.69 -3.48 11.80
N MET A 395 -21.35 -2.50 10.97
CA MET A 395 -21.30 -2.63 9.52
C MET A 395 -20.14 -1.82 8.93
N ALA A 396 -19.78 -2.11 7.69
CA ALA A 396 -18.98 -1.24 6.84
C ALA A 396 -19.82 -0.82 5.63
N GLY A 397 -19.60 0.39 5.12
CA GLY A 397 -20.39 0.95 4.03
C GLY A 397 -19.59 1.84 3.10
N ILE A 398 -20.03 1.91 1.85
CA ILE A 398 -19.48 2.73 0.78
C ILE A 398 -20.65 3.46 0.10
N ASP A 399 -20.50 4.76 -0.11
CA ASP A 399 -21.50 5.55 -0.84
C ASP A 399 -21.05 5.86 -2.27
N LEU A 400 -21.99 5.81 -3.21
CA LEU A 400 -21.82 6.21 -4.61
C LEU A 400 -22.76 7.35 -4.98
N THR A 401 -22.33 8.19 -5.93
CA THR A 401 -23.22 9.18 -6.53
C THR A 401 -24.13 8.53 -7.58
N LEU A 402 -25.35 9.06 -7.72
CA LEU A 402 -26.21 8.66 -8.84
C LEU A 402 -25.70 9.19 -10.19
N SER A 403 -24.85 10.21 -10.21
CA SER A 403 -24.27 10.75 -11.46
C SER A 403 -23.39 9.75 -12.20
N ASP A 404 -22.69 8.86 -11.50
CA ASP A 404 -21.86 7.85 -12.14
C ASP A 404 -22.70 6.80 -12.86
N LEU A 405 -23.81 6.37 -12.23
CA LEU A 405 -24.80 5.49 -12.85
C LEU A 405 -25.54 6.20 -14.00
N GLN A 406 -25.82 7.50 -13.86
CA GLN A 406 -26.39 8.33 -14.93
C GLN A 406 -25.47 8.37 -16.16
N ALA A 407 -24.17 8.62 -15.96
CA ALA A 407 -23.19 8.65 -17.04
C ALA A 407 -23.00 7.28 -17.72
N GLN A 408 -23.20 6.17 -16.99
CA GLN A 408 -23.23 4.83 -17.57
C GLN A 408 -24.46 4.63 -18.46
N VAL A 409 -25.65 4.99 -17.95
CA VAL A 409 -26.92 4.89 -18.69
C VAL A 409 -26.93 5.76 -19.95
N GLU A 410 -26.35 6.96 -19.91
CA GLU A 410 -26.23 7.83 -21.08
C GLU A 410 -25.30 7.25 -22.15
N ARG A 411 -24.15 6.70 -21.76
CA ARG A 411 -23.22 6.03 -22.68
C ARG A 411 -23.85 4.79 -23.31
N ALA A 412 -24.56 3.98 -22.51
CA ALA A 412 -25.29 2.83 -22.99
C ALA A 412 -26.33 3.24 -24.04
N ALA A 413 -27.15 4.24 -23.74
CA ALA A 413 -28.17 4.70 -24.66
C ALA A 413 -27.62 5.30 -25.96
N ALA A 414 -26.51 6.05 -25.92
CA ALA A 414 -25.88 6.64 -27.10
C ALA A 414 -25.41 5.59 -28.12
N GLY A 415 -24.98 4.42 -27.65
CA GLY A 415 -24.54 3.30 -28.49
C GLY A 415 -25.69 2.43 -29.04
N LEU A 416 -26.93 2.66 -28.60
CA LEU A 416 -28.07 1.78 -28.90
C LEU A 416 -29.08 2.47 -29.82
N PHE A 417 -29.35 1.82 -30.97
CA PHE A 417 -30.37 2.26 -31.94
C PHE A 417 -30.22 3.72 -32.40
N ASP A 418 -29.02 4.13 -32.78
CA ASP A 418 -28.66 5.50 -33.19
C ASP A 418 -29.00 6.57 -32.12
N GLY A 419 -28.87 6.20 -30.83
CA GLY A 419 -29.15 7.09 -29.70
C GLY A 419 -30.64 7.26 -29.39
N GLN A 420 -31.53 6.48 -30.01
CA GLN A 420 -32.98 6.59 -29.83
C GLN A 420 -33.54 5.62 -28.79
N ALA A 421 -32.69 4.81 -28.14
CA ALA A 421 -33.10 3.99 -27.02
C ALA A 421 -33.24 4.83 -25.74
N SER A 422 -34.26 4.52 -24.94
CA SER A 422 -34.33 4.99 -23.56
C SER A 422 -33.87 3.88 -22.63
N VAL A 423 -32.84 4.16 -21.86
CA VAL A 423 -32.27 3.29 -20.83
C VAL A 423 -32.50 3.97 -19.48
N ALA A 424 -32.90 3.18 -18.47
CA ALA A 424 -33.04 3.66 -17.10
C ALA A 424 -32.68 2.56 -16.10
N VAL A 425 -32.21 2.95 -14.92
CA VAL A 425 -32.01 2.07 -13.76
C VAL A 425 -33.05 2.43 -12.72
N ILE A 426 -33.73 1.42 -12.17
CA ILE A 426 -34.82 1.58 -11.21
C ILE A 426 -34.50 0.73 -9.98
N ALA A 427 -34.57 1.35 -8.81
CA ALA A 427 -34.33 0.70 -7.52
C ALA A 427 -35.49 -0.24 -7.15
N ASN A 428 -35.29 -1.05 -6.10
CA ASN A 428 -36.25 -2.07 -5.69
C ASN A 428 -37.64 -1.52 -5.34
N ASP A 429 -37.69 -0.33 -4.73
CA ASP A 429 -38.94 0.36 -4.36
C ASP A 429 -39.61 1.10 -5.52
N GLY A 430 -38.98 1.12 -6.70
CA GLY A 430 -39.43 1.88 -7.87
C GLY A 430 -38.82 3.28 -8.01
N THR A 431 -37.87 3.67 -7.17
CA THR A 431 -37.16 4.94 -7.34
C THR A 431 -36.30 4.91 -8.60
N LEU A 432 -36.40 5.93 -9.44
CA LEU A 432 -35.57 6.08 -10.64
C LEU A 432 -34.14 6.49 -10.24
N VAL A 433 -33.17 5.63 -10.52
CA VAL A 433 -31.75 5.82 -10.15
C VAL A 433 -31.01 6.60 -11.24
N ALA A 434 -31.28 6.27 -12.50
CA ALA A 434 -30.65 6.90 -13.66
C ALA A 434 -31.56 6.78 -14.88
N SER A 435 -31.53 7.75 -15.79
CA SER A 435 -32.33 7.73 -17.02
C SER A 435 -31.75 8.68 -18.07
N ASN A 436 -31.45 8.20 -19.29
CA ASN A 436 -30.96 9.08 -20.35
C ASN A 436 -32.07 9.94 -20.98
N ALA A 437 -33.30 9.41 -21.00
CA ALA A 437 -34.43 10.07 -21.66
C ALA A 437 -35.13 11.07 -20.74
N HIS A 438 -35.09 10.81 -19.43
CA HIS A 438 -35.73 11.63 -18.39
C HIS A 438 -34.81 11.81 -17.17
N PRO A 439 -33.62 12.43 -17.33
CA PRO A 439 -32.71 12.67 -16.21
C PRO A 439 -33.33 13.58 -15.13
N GLU A 440 -34.30 14.42 -15.49
CA GLU A 440 -35.04 15.29 -14.57
C GLU A 440 -35.93 14.52 -13.55
N LEU A 441 -36.22 13.25 -13.82
CA LEU A 441 -37.03 12.40 -12.95
C LEU A 441 -36.18 11.51 -12.03
N VAL A 442 -34.86 11.63 -12.05
CA VAL A 442 -33.98 10.87 -11.14
C VAL A 442 -34.33 11.20 -9.68
N GLY A 443 -34.48 10.17 -8.85
CA GLY A 443 -34.97 10.24 -7.48
C GLY A 443 -36.51 10.28 -7.33
N LYS A 444 -37.29 10.22 -8.43
CA LYS A 444 -38.76 10.11 -8.40
C LYS A 444 -39.24 8.67 -8.50
N ASP A 445 -40.50 8.43 -8.17
CA ASP A 445 -41.13 7.11 -8.33
C ASP A 445 -41.36 6.81 -9.82
N VAL A 446 -41.12 5.55 -10.23
CA VAL A 446 -41.28 5.07 -11.61
C VAL A 446 -42.68 5.30 -12.19
N SER A 447 -43.70 5.51 -11.35
CA SER A 447 -45.05 5.86 -11.79
C SER A 447 -45.11 7.24 -12.47
N GLU A 448 -44.14 8.13 -12.24
CA GLU A 448 -43.99 9.38 -13.00
C GLU A 448 -43.41 9.16 -14.40
N LEU A 449 -42.70 8.04 -14.61
CA LEU A 449 -42.10 7.65 -15.90
C LEU A 449 -43.04 6.77 -16.74
N HIS A 450 -43.97 6.03 -16.11
CA HIS A 450 -44.81 5.05 -16.79
C HIS A 450 -46.17 4.83 -16.10
N ASP A 451 -47.25 4.84 -16.88
CA ASP A 451 -48.64 4.65 -16.42
C ASP A 451 -48.89 3.31 -15.71
N GLN A 452 -48.03 2.31 -15.93
CA GLN A 452 -48.07 1.00 -15.25
C GLN A 452 -46.97 0.85 -14.19
N GLY A 453 -46.57 1.94 -13.52
CA GLY A 453 -45.51 1.95 -12.50
C GLY A 453 -45.66 0.86 -11.43
N ASP A 454 -46.89 0.58 -10.97
CA ASP A 454 -47.15 -0.50 -10.00
C ASP A 454 -46.78 -1.88 -10.51
N LYS A 455 -47.00 -2.17 -11.80
CA LYS A 455 -46.58 -3.45 -12.39
C LYS A 455 -45.07 -3.54 -12.51
N VAL A 456 -44.41 -2.43 -12.82
CA VAL A 456 -42.95 -2.37 -12.86
C VAL A 456 -42.39 -2.67 -11.47
N LYS A 457 -42.88 -2.00 -10.42
CA LYS A 457 -42.49 -2.25 -9.03
C LYS A 457 -42.68 -3.71 -8.63
N GLN A 458 -43.82 -4.31 -8.96
CA GLN A 458 -44.08 -5.73 -8.66
C GLN A 458 -43.20 -6.70 -9.45
N ALA A 459 -42.76 -6.35 -10.66
CA ALA A 459 -41.84 -7.17 -11.45
C ALA A 459 -40.42 -7.10 -10.86
N ILE A 460 -39.95 -5.90 -10.52
CA ILE A 460 -38.66 -5.69 -9.84
C ILE A 460 -38.61 -6.48 -8.55
N ALA A 461 -39.59 -6.28 -7.66
CA ALA A 461 -39.65 -6.96 -6.36
C ALA A 461 -39.69 -8.50 -6.43
N ARG A 462 -40.11 -9.07 -7.56
CA ARG A 462 -40.14 -10.53 -7.79
C ARG A 462 -38.96 -11.06 -8.60
N GLY A 463 -38.06 -10.19 -9.07
CA GLY A 463 -36.98 -10.58 -9.98
C GLY A 463 -37.51 -11.12 -11.32
N GLU A 464 -38.64 -10.59 -11.80
CA GLU A 464 -39.27 -11.03 -13.06
C GLU A 464 -38.87 -10.12 -14.24
N ILE A 465 -38.46 -10.73 -15.35
CA ILE A 465 -38.30 -10.02 -16.63
C ILE A 465 -39.68 -9.59 -17.12
N LEU A 466 -39.86 -8.29 -17.38
CA LEU A 466 -41.12 -7.75 -17.89
C LEU A 466 -40.91 -7.18 -19.29
N GLN A 467 -41.60 -7.76 -20.28
CA GLN A 467 -41.60 -7.23 -21.64
C GLN A 467 -43.02 -6.92 -22.10
N LEU A 468 -43.26 -5.68 -22.49
CA LEU A 468 -44.57 -5.18 -22.87
C LEU A 468 -44.46 -4.28 -24.10
N LYS A 469 -45.54 -4.20 -24.87
CA LYS A 469 -45.72 -3.07 -25.78
C LYS A 469 -46.17 -1.87 -24.94
N SER A 470 -45.48 -0.76 -25.11
CA SER A 470 -45.81 0.53 -24.52
C SER A 470 -46.08 1.54 -25.63
N VAL A 471 -46.75 2.64 -25.29
CA VAL A 471 -46.85 3.82 -26.15
C VAL A 471 -46.21 4.98 -25.39
N SER A 472 -45.26 5.67 -26.02
CA SER A 472 -44.62 6.84 -25.43
C SER A 472 -45.63 7.97 -25.20
N ALA A 473 -45.26 8.97 -24.39
CA ALA A 473 -46.07 10.19 -24.23
C ALA A 473 -46.27 10.95 -25.57
N SER A 474 -45.39 10.75 -26.56
CA SER A 474 -45.50 11.30 -27.90
C SER A 474 -46.35 10.47 -28.88
N GLY A 475 -46.94 9.37 -28.41
CA GLY A 475 -47.81 8.50 -29.21
C GLY A 475 -47.08 7.44 -30.03
N THR A 476 -45.79 7.21 -29.78
CA THR A 476 -44.96 6.25 -30.52
C THR A 476 -45.07 4.86 -29.89
N GLU A 477 -45.32 3.82 -30.67
CA GLU A 477 -45.23 2.44 -30.16
C GLU A 477 -43.78 2.09 -29.80
N GLU A 478 -43.57 1.55 -28.61
CA GLU A 478 -42.27 1.17 -28.05
C GLU A 478 -42.31 -0.26 -27.49
N ILE A 479 -41.18 -0.96 -27.56
CA ILE A 479 -40.96 -2.19 -26.80
C ILE A 479 -40.33 -1.80 -25.47
N PHE A 480 -41.08 -1.97 -24.39
CA PHE A 480 -40.60 -1.84 -23.02
C PHE A 480 -40.04 -3.20 -22.58
N THR A 481 -38.78 -3.22 -22.18
CA THR A 481 -38.14 -4.41 -21.60
C THR A 481 -37.47 -4.02 -20.28
N LEU A 482 -37.77 -4.76 -19.23
CA LEU A 482 -37.22 -4.59 -17.88
C LEU A 482 -36.52 -5.88 -17.50
N VAL A 483 -35.25 -5.77 -17.13
CA VAL A 483 -34.43 -6.90 -16.67
C VAL A 483 -33.96 -6.61 -15.24
N PRO A 484 -34.32 -7.46 -14.27
CA PRO A 484 -33.87 -7.32 -12.89
C PRO A 484 -32.37 -7.62 -12.76
N ILE A 485 -31.73 -6.95 -11.80
CA ILE A 485 -30.34 -7.14 -11.39
C ILE A 485 -30.31 -7.51 -9.91
N GLU A 486 -29.69 -8.65 -9.60
CA GLU A 486 -29.50 -9.15 -8.24
C GLU A 486 -28.15 -8.66 -7.73
N VAL A 487 -28.14 -7.46 -7.14
CA VAL A 487 -26.91 -6.88 -6.58
C VAL A 487 -26.50 -7.68 -5.35
N GLY A 488 -25.38 -8.40 -5.43
CA GLY A 488 -24.88 -9.31 -4.41
C GLY A 488 -25.95 -10.26 -3.84
N ARG A 489 -25.95 -10.42 -2.52
CA ARG A 489 -26.90 -11.23 -1.74
C ARG A 489 -27.86 -10.36 -0.92
N THR A 490 -28.20 -9.19 -1.45
CA THR A 490 -29.04 -8.19 -0.78
C THR A 490 -30.50 -8.61 -0.70
N GLY A 491 -31.00 -9.36 -1.70
CA GLY A 491 -32.40 -9.78 -1.80
C GLY A 491 -33.37 -8.66 -2.16
N THR A 492 -32.84 -7.51 -2.59
CA THR A 492 -33.59 -6.34 -3.06
C THR A 492 -33.17 -6.02 -4.49
N PRO A 493 -33.61 -6.80 -5.48
CA PRO A 493 -33.20 -6.61 -6.87
C PRO A 493 -33.57 -5.20 -7.35
N TRP A 494 -32.66 -4.58 -8.10
CA TRP A 494 -32.94 -3.40 -8.91
C TRP A 494 -33.28 -3.87 -10.33
N ALA A 495 -33.51 -2.96 -11.27
CA ALA A 495 -33.71 -3.34 -12.66
C ALA A 495 -33.20 -2.32 -13.66
N VAL A 496 -32.78 -2.81 -14.82
CA VAL A 496 -32.49 -1.99 -16.00
C VAL A 496 -33.68 -2.06 -16.95
N GLN A 497 -34.16 -0.88 -17.33
CA GLN A 497 -35.25 -0.68 -18.27
C GLN A 497 -34.70 -0.20 -19.61
N ILE A 498 -35.10 -0.84 -20.70
CA ILE A 498 -34.87 -0.36 -22.06
C ILE A 498 -36.20 -0.21 -22.80
N LYS A 499 -36.43 0.97 -23.37
CA LYS A 499 -37.51 1.25 -24.32
C LYS A 499 -36.91 1.49 -25.70
N VAL A 500 -37.42 0.79 -26.70
CA VAL A 500 -37.00 0.95 -28.10
C VAL A 500 -38.21 1.26 -28.97
N PRO A 501 -38.19 2.34 -29.79
CA PRO A 501 -39.26 2.63 -30.74
C PRO A 501 -39.46 1.49 -31.75
N VAL A 502 -40.68 0.96 -31.83
CA VAL A 502 -41.06 -0.11 -32.77
C VAL A 502 -40.78 0.32 -34.21
N ALA A 503 -40.97 1.60 -34.54
CA ALA A 503 -40.67 2.15 -35.86
C ALA A 503 -39.19 1.97 -36.24
N LYS A 504 -38.24 2.14 -35.31
CA LYS A 504 -36.81 2.01 -35.61
C LYS A 504 -36.41 0.55 -35.83
N VAL A 505 -36.97 -0.37 -35.04
CA VAL A 505 -36.70 -1.79 -35.24
C VAL A 505 -37.38 -2.33 -36.49
N LEU A 506 -38.56 -1.81 -36.82
CA LEU A 506 -39.21 -2.07 -38.10
C LEU A 506 -38.43 -1.44 -39.25
N THR A 507 -37.77 -0.28 -39.13
CA THR A 507 -36.93 0.26 -40.21
C THR A 507 -35.71 -0.61 -40.51
N LEU A 508 -35.11 -1.28 -39.50
CA LEU A 508 -34.05 -2.28 -39.71
C LEU A 508 -34.58 -3.54 -40.43
N ALA A 509 -35.83 -3.93 -40.15
CA ALA A 509 -36.52 -5.02 -40.86
C ALA A 509 -37.06 -4.60 -42.25
N GLU A 510 -37.40 -3.32 -42.43
CA GLU A 510 -37.91 -2.71 -43.65
C GLU A 510 -36.78 -2.35 -44.61
N GLU A 511 -35.57 -2.03 -44.15
CA GLU A 511 -34.37 -1.92 -45.01
C GLU A 511 -33.96 -3.28 -45.57
N ALA A 512 -34.11 -4.36 -44.78
CA ALA A 512 -33.97 -5.74 -45.25
C ALA A 512 -35.09 -6.17 -46.23
N ALA A 513 -36.29 -5.60 -46.14
CA ALA A 513 -37.43 -5.89 -47.02
C ALA A 513 -37.56 -4.93 -48.23
N ALA A 514 -37.03 -3.71 -48.15
CA ALA A 514 -37.05 -2.68 -49.19
C ALA A 514 -36.12 -3.04 -50.35
N GLN A 515 -35.01 -3.72 -50.04
CA GLN A 515 -34.12 -4.30 -51.05
C GLN A 515 -34.83 -5.39 -51.88
N THR A 516 -35.85 -6.06 -51.32
CA THR A 516 -36.66 -7.07 -52.02
C THR A 516 -37.83 -6.47 -52.81
N ARG A 517 -38.39 -5.32 -52.39
CA ARG A 517 -39.51 -4.64 -53.07
C ARG A 517 -39.07 -3.77 -54.25
N GLN A 518 -37.91 -3.12 -54.19
CA GLN A 518 -37.46 -2.24 -55.26
C GLN A 518 -37.01 -3.03 -56.51
N SER A 519 -36.53 -4.26 -56.35
CA SER A 519 -36.15 -5.15 -57.46
C SER A 519 -37.34 -5.64 -58.30
N ALA A 520 -38.55 -5.71 -57.73
CA ALA A 520 -39.73 -6.25 -58.42
C ALA A 520 -40.46 -5.22 -59.30
N ALA A 521 -40.47 -3.94 -58.92
CA ALA A 521 -41.16 -2.89 -59.67
C ALA A 521 -40.35 -2.38 -60.88
N PHE A 522 -39.01 -2.36 -60.79
CA PHE A 522 -38.14 -1.99 -61.91
C PHE A 522 -38.14 -3.03 -63.05
N MET A 523 -38.41 -4.31 -62.77
CA MET A 523 -38.38 -5.37 -63.78
C MET A 523 -39.53 -5.34 -64.80
N ILE A 524 -40.66 -4.68 -64.51
CA ILE A 524 -41.86 -4.69 -65.38
C ILE A 524 -41.91 -3.48 -66.32
N VAL A 525 -41.41 -2.32 -65.90
CA VAL A 525 -41.39 -1.09 -66.73
C VAL A 525 -40.13 -1.04 -67.61
N PHE A 526 -39.00 -1.56 -67.12
CA PHE A 526 -37.73 -1.59 -67.86
C PHE A 526 -37.77 -2.57 -69.04
N SER A 527 -38.55 -3.66 -68.94
CA SER A 527 -38.61 -4.72 -69.96
C SER A 527 -39.41 -4.34 -71.22
N VAL A 528 -40.35 -3.39 -71.14
CA VAL A 528 -41.13 -2.92 -72.31
C VAL A 528 -40.46 -1.73 -73.00
N VAL A 529 -39.80 -0.84 -72.25
CA VAL A 529 -39.14 0.36 -72.79
C VAL A 529 -37.72 0.08 -73.27
N ALA A 530 -36.97 -0.84 -72.64
CA ALA A 530 -35.60 -1.19 -73.04
C ALA A 530 -35.54 -1.89 -74.42
N VAL A 531 -36.60 -2.60 -74.82
CA VAL A 531 -36.66 -3.29 -76.12
C VAL A 531 -36.83 -2.30 -77.28
N LEU A 532 -37.56 -1.20 -77.07
CA LEU A 532 -37.84 -0.20 -78.11
C LEU A 532 -36.76 0.90 -78.19
N ILE A 533 -36.20 1.33 -77.05
CA ILE A 533 -35.14 2.35 -77.00
C ILE A 533 -33.76 1.75 -77.30
N GLY A 534 -33.53 0.47 -76.95
CA GLY A 534 -32.24 -0.21 -77.12
C GLY A 534 -31.80 -0.35 -78.58
N VAL A 535 -32.73 -0.40 -79.54
CA VAL A 535 -32.38 -0.54 -80.98
C VAL A 535 -32.03 0.81 -81.62
N ILE A 536 -32.68 1.90 -81.22
CA ILE A 536 -32.54 3.22 -81.87
C ILE A 536 -31.58 4.14 -81.12
N GLY A 537 -31.61 4.13 -79.77
CA GLY A 537 -30.75 4.95 -78.93
C GLY A 537 -29.28 4.50 -78.91
N MET A 538 -29.03 3.20 -79.00
CA MET A 538 -27.67 2.63 -78.87
C MET A 538 -26.74 3.02 -80.03
N SER A 539 -27.29 3.44 -81.18
CA SER A 539 -26.50 3.87 -82.34
C SER A 539 -26.17 5.37 -82.35
N TRP A 540 -26.98 6.21 -81.68
CA TRP A 540 -26.85 7.68 -81.67
C TRP A 540 -26.23 8.20 -80.37
N LEU A 541 -26.63 7.63 -79.22
CA LEU A 541 -26.10 7.92 -77.89
C LEU A 541 -24.63 7.54 -77.75
N ALA A 542 -24.21 6.43 -78.38
CA ALA A 542 -22.83 5.96 -78.40
C ALA A 542 -21.84 6.92 -79.10
N ARG A 543 -22.31 7.87 -79.94
CA ARG A 543 -21.41 8.85 -80.60
C ARG A 543 -21.36 10.21 -79.90
N ALA A 544 -22.44 10.65 -79.27
CA ALA A 544 -22.52 11.95 -78.60
C ALA A 544 -22.01 11.91 -77.14
N ILE A 545 -22.34 10.85 -76.39
CA ILE A 545 -21.90 10.66 -75.01
C ILE A 545 -20.43 10.26 -74.94
N VAL A 546 -19.95 9.36 -75.83
CA VAL A 546 -18.53 8.94 -75.85
C VAL A 546 -17.57 10.11 -76.06
N ARG A 547 -17.98 11.17 -76.77
CA ARG A 547 -17.12 12.35 -77.02
C ARG A 547 -17.00 13.29 -75.81
N ARG A 548 -18.07 13.50 -75.03
CA ARG A 548 -18.04 14.34 -73.81
C ARG A 548 -17.63 13.57 -72.55
N ILE A 549 -17.98 12.27 -72.45
CA ILE A 549 -17.44 11.37 -71.44
C ILE A 549 -15.93 11.20 -71.63
N ARG A 550 -15.41 11.09 -72.87
CA ARG A 550 -13.94 11.07 -73.07
C ARG A 550 -13.26 12.26 -72.41
N GLY A 551 -13.73 13.50 -72.58
CA GLY A 551 -13.12 14.67 -71.94
C GLY A 551 -13.11 14.63 -70.40
N ALA A 552 -14.24 14.28 -69.76
CA ALA A 552 -14.30 14.15 -68.30
C ALA A 552 -13.53 12.92 -67.77
N THR A 553 -13.52 11.83 -68.53
CA THR A 553 -12.75 10.60 -68.21
C THR A 553 -11.26 10.79 -68.47
N GLU A 554 -10.88 11.69 -69.38
CA GLU A 554 -9.49 12.03 -69.71
C GLU A 554 -8.91 12.95 -68.64
N THR A 555 -9.66 13.92 -68.09
CA THR A 555 -9.26 14.66 -66.88
C THR A 555 -9.28 13.79 -65.61
N MET A 556 -10.26 12.88 -65.44
CA MET A 556 -10.23 11.90 -64.35
C MET A 556 -9.09 10.88 -64.50
N ARG A 557 -8.72 10.50 -65.73
CA ARG A 557 -7.51 9.72 -66.01
C ARG A 557 -6.25 10.53 -65.81
N GLU A 558 -6.20 11.81 -66.14
CA GLU A 558 -5.05 12.67 -65.82
C GLU A 558 -4.85 12.79 -64.30
N ILE A 559 -5.93 12.84 -63.51
CA ILE A 559 -5.85 12.85 -62.04
C ILE A 559 -5.50 11.45 -61.48
N ALA A 560 -6.03 10.36 -62.08
CA ALA A 560 -5.81 8.98 -61.62
C ALA A 560 -4.49 8.35 -62.11
N ASP A 561 -4.04 8.69 -63.32
CA ASP A 561 -2.81 8.20 -63.97
C ASP A 561 -1.65 9.22 -63.85
N GLY A 562 -1.91 10.51 -63.60
CA GLY A 562 -0.92 11.60 -63.55
C GLY A 562 -0.47 12.00 -62.15
N GLU A 563 -0.21 11.01 -61.28
CA GLU A 563 0.38 11.19 -59.94
C GLU A 563 -0.43 12.02 -58.94
N GLY A 564 -1.71 12.34 -59.20
CA GLY A 564 -2.58 13.02 -58.24
C GLY A 564 -2.46 14.54 -58.25
N ASP A 565 -2.32 15.17 -59.42
CA ASP A 565 -2.39 16.62 -59.56
C ASP A 565 -3.81 17.15 -59.32
N LEU A 566 -4.09 17.54 -58.07
CA LEU A 566 -5.35 18.09 -57.62
C LEU A 566 -5.52 19.57 -58.00
N THR A 567 -4.64 20.18 -58.80
CA THR A 567 -4.82 21.57 -59.27
C THR A 567 -5.73 21.68 -60.50
N HIS A 568 -5.98 20.57 -61.18
CA HIS A 568 -6.84 20.50 -62.36
C HIS A 568 -8.33 20.56 -61.99
N LYS A 569 -9.10 21.34 -62.76
CA LYS A 569 -10.54 21.52 -62.59
C LYS A 569 -11.29 21.16 -63.85
N LEU A 570 -12.48 20.57 -63.68
CA LEU A 570 -13.41 20.42 -64.79
C LEU A 570 -14.07 21.77 -65.10
N PRO A 571 -14.19 22.16 -66.39
CA PRO A 571 -14.86 23.39 -66.77
C PRO A 571 -16.38 23.32 -66.48
N GLU A 572 -16.86 24.21 -65.62
CA GLU A 572 -18.28 24.30 -65.19
C GLU A 572 -19.16 25.03 -66.22
N THR A 573 -19.09 24.60 -67.48
CA THR A 573 -19.84 25.25 -68.57
C THR A 573 -21.05 24.40 -68.98
N GLY A 574 -22.26 24.90 -68.69
CA GLY A 574 -23.52 24.24 -69.05
C GLY A 574 -24.62 24.40 -67.99
N GLN A 575 -25.77 23.75 -68.20
CA GLN A 575 -26.87 23.61 -67.23
C GLN A 575 -27.40 22.15 -67.24
N ASP A 576 -26.54 21.20 -67.63
CA ASP A 576 -26.87 19.77 -67.77
C ASP A 576 -26.21 18.92 -66.68
N GLU A 577 -26.55 17.62 -66.63
CA GLU A 577 -26.08 16.68 -65.61
C GLU A 577 -24.55 16.50 -65.61
N LEU A 578 -23.87 16.86 -66.71
CA LEU A 578 -22.40 16.85 -66.79
C LEU A 578 -21.79 18.11 -66.15
N ALA A 579 -22.47 19.25 -66.20
CA ALA A 579 -22.08 20.45 -65.46
C ALA A 579 -22.31 20.31 -63.93
N ASP A 580 -23.39 19.63 -63.53
CA ASP A 580 -23.62 19.25 -62.13
C ASP A 580 -22.56 18.25 -61.64
N LEU A 581 -22.18 17.27 -62.49
CA LEU A 581 -21.07 16.35 -62.21
C LEU A 581 -19.73 17.09 -62.08
N ALA A 582 -19.43 18.05 -62.96
CA ALA A 582 -18.22 18.87 -62.88
C ALA A 582 -18.17 19.70 -61.58
N THR A 583 -19.30 20.27 -61.17
CA THR A 583 -19.42 21.04 -59.92
C THR A 583 -19.25 20.16 -58.68
N ALA A 584 -19.90 18.99 -58.66
CA ALA A 584 -19.76 18.02 -57.58
C ALA A 584 -18.32 17.46 -57.50
N PHE A 585 -17.69 17.22 -58.65
CA PHE A 585 -16.30 16.76 -58.75
C PHE A 585 -15.30 17.83 -58.26
N ASN A 586 -15.44 19.09 -58.69
CA ASN A 586 -14.58 20.18 -58.22
C ASN A 586 -14.73 20.42 -56.70
N ARG A 587 -15.94 20.21 -56.14
CA ARG A 587 -16.18 20.25 -54.69
C ARG A 587 -15.52 19.08 -53.95
N PHE A 588 -15.59 17.87 -54.51
CA PHE A 588 -14.90 16.69 -54.00
C PHE A 588 -13.38 16.89 -54.04
N GLN A 589 -12.83 17.30 -55.19
CA GLN A 589 -11.41 17.60 -55.39
C GLN A 589 -10.90 18.64 -54.37
N ARG A 590 -11.65 19.73 -54.13
CA ARG A 590 -11.27 20.73 -53.11
C ARG A 590 -11.23 20.14 -51.70
N ARG A 591 -12.20 19.31 -51.32
CA ARG A 591 -12.20 18.64 -50.00
C ARG A 591 -11.04 17.67 -49.85
N VAL A 592 -10.71 16.91 -50.91
CA VAL A 592 -9.54 16.01 -50.90
C VAL A 592 -8.26 16.82 -50.76
N ARG A 593 -8.15 17.94 -51.47
CA ARG A 593 -7.01 18.85 -51.41
C ARG A 593 -6.82 19.46 -50.01
N ASP A 594 -7.89 19.91 -49.38
CA ASP A 594 -7.85 20.46 -48.02
C ASP A 594 -7.48 19.36 -47.00
N LEU A 595 -8.01 18.14 -47.13
CA LEU A 595 -7.62 16.98 -46.31
C LEU A 595 -6.15 16.57 -46.49
N VAL A 596 -5.63 16.62 -47.71
CA VAL A 596 -4.21 16.37 -48.01
C VAL A 596 -3.33 17.43 -47.35
N ALA A 597 -3.71 18.72 -47.41
CA ALA A 597 -2.98 19.80 -46.74
C ALA A 597 -3.03 19.70 -45.20
N GLU A 598 -4.18 19.32 -44.64
CA GLU A 598 -4.33 19.02 -43.21
C GLU A 598 -3.47 17.83 -42.79
N ALA A 599 -3.41 16.76 -43.61
CA ALA A 599 -2.58 15.59 -43.36
C ALA A 599 -1.07 15.89 -43.43
N MET A 600 -0.64 16.76 -44.36
CA MET A 600 0.75 17.24 -44.41
C MET A 600 1.10 18.02 -43.14
N THR A 601 0.26 18.97 -42.74
CA THR A 601 0.46 19.77 -41.53
C THR A 601 0.46 18.90 -40.27
N ALA A 602 -0.41 17.90 -40.20
CA ALA A 602 -0.44 16.94 -39.08
C ALA A 602 0.84 16.09 -39.04
N SER A 603 1.33 15.63 -40.19
CA SER A 603 2.56 14.84 -40.28
C SER A 603 3.79 15.65 -39.87
N GLU A 604 3.88 16.93 -40.27
CA GLU A 604 4.95 17.84 -39.82
C GLU A 604 4.94 18.04 -38.29
N ARG A 605 3.75 18.17 -37.68
CA ARG A 605 3.61 18.26 -36.23
C ARG A 605 4.02 16.98 -35.51
N VAL A 606 3.71 15.81 -36.07
CA VAL A 606 4.14 14.52 -35.51
C VAL A 606 5.67 14.38 -35.60
N ALA A 607 6.28 14.77 -36.71
CA ALA A 607 7.73 14.76 -36.86
C ALA A 607 8.42 15.70 -35.83
N ALA A 608 7.91 16.92 -35.67
CA ALA A 608 8.43 17.87 -34.68
C ALA A 608 8.28 17.36 -33.22
N ALA A 609 7.13 16.76 -32.89
CA ALA A 609 6.91 16.16 -31.57
C ALA A 609 7.83 14.96 -31.32
N ALA A 610 8.13 14.15 -32.36
CA ALA A 610 9.08 13.05 -32.27
C ALA A 610 10.53 13.52 -32.05
N GLU A 611 10.95 14.61 -32.70
CA GLU A 611 12.25 15.25 -32.43
C GLU A 611 12.35 15.77 -31.00
N GLU A 612 11.29 16.41 -30.49
CA GLU A 612 11.22 16.91 -29.11
C GLU A 612 11.26 15.76 -28.08
N LEU A 613 10.57 14.65 -28.35
CA LEU A 613 10.63 13.43 -27.53
C LEU A 613 12.05 12.84 -27.50
N THR A 614 12.72 12.81 -28.65
CA THR A 614 14.10 12.32 -28.77
C THR A 614 15.06 13.18 -27.94
N ALA A 615 14.94 14.51 -28.06
CA ALA A 615 15.75 15.46 -27.30
C ALA A 615 15.50 15.34 -25.78
N THR A 616 14.23 15.24 -25.38
CA THR A 616 13.85 15.08 -23.97
C THR A 616 14.36 13.75 -23.41
N SER A 617 14.21 12.65 -24.14
CA SER A 617 14.67 11.34 -23.70
C SER A 617 16.21 11.25 -23.57
N SER A 618 16.94 11.92 -24.48
CA SER A 618 18.39 12.05 -24.37
C SER A 618 18.79 12.84 -23.13
N ALA A 619 18.12 13.97 -22.85
CA ALA A 619 18.36 14.77 -21.66
C ALA A 619 18.04 13.99 -20.36
N THR A 620 16.97 13.18 -20.37
CA THR A 620 16.64 12.28 -19.27
C THR A 620 17.72 11.22 -19.05
N SER A 621 18.26 10.62 -20.11
CA SER A 621 19.33 9.63 -20.02
C SER A 621 20.63 10.22 -19.42
N ASP A 622 20.96 11.45 -19.80
CA ASP A 622 22.10 12.18 -19.21
C ASP A 622 21.88 12.47 -17.72
N GLN A 623 20.66 12.85 -17.34
CA GLN A 623 20.31 13.13 -15.95
C GLN A 623 20.36 11.86 -15.09
N ILE A 624 19.90 10.72 -15.60
CA ILE A 624 20.01 9.42 -14.91
C ILE A 624 21.48 9.06 -14.68
N SER A 625 22.33 9.27 -15.69
CA SER A 625 23.77 9.00 -15.55
C SER A 625 24.43 9.81 -14.43
N ARG A 626 24.02 11.07 -14.25
CA ARG A 626 24.47 11.92 -13.13
C ARG A 626 23.90 11.43 -11.80
N GLN A 627 22.60 11.14 -11.75
CA GLN A 627 21.92 10.64 -10.55
C GLN A 627 22.52 9.31 -10.06
N GLN A 628 22.95 8.44 -10.98
CA GLN A 628 23.62 7.18 -10.66
C GLN A 628 24.99 7.42 -10.02
N SER A 629 25.75 8.38 -10.53
CA SER A 629 27.03 8.81 -9.94
C SER A 629 26.83 9.40 -8.54
N GLU A 630 25.82 10.25 -8.36
CA GLU A 630 25.48 10.83 -7.05
C GLU A 630 25.05 9.74 -6.06
N SER A 631 24.21 8.79 -6.48
CA SER A 631 23.77 7.66 -5.65
C SER A 631 24.96 6.78 -5.23
N GLY A 632 25.93 6.56 -6.11
CA GLY A 632 27.17 5.85 -5.78
C GLY A 632 28.02 6.58 -4.71
N GLN A 633 28.03 7.91 -4.71
CA GLN A 633 28.71 8.70 -3.67
C GLN A 633 27.99 8.58 -2.33
N VAL A 634 26.65 8.65 -2.32
CA VAL A 634 25.86 8.47 -1.10
C VAL A 634 26.05 7.06 -0.56
N ALA A 635 26.05 6.03 -1.41
CA ALA A 635 26.32 4.65 -0.99
C ALA A 635 27.71 4.48 -0.35
N THR A 636 28.72 5.18 -0.89
CA THR A 636 30.06 5.19 -0.29
C THR A 636 30.04 5.86 1.09
N ALA A 637 29.40 7.02 1.20
CA ALA A 637 29.26 7.72 2.48
C ALA A 637 28.47 6.92 3.53
N MET A 638 27.48 6.14 3.10
CA MET A 638 26.73 5.24 3.99
C MET A 638 27.59 4.07 4.47
N ASN A 639 28.41 3.47 3.61
CA ASN A 639 29.37 2.46 4.05
C ASN A 639 30.37 3.00 5.09
N GLU A 640 30.89 4.23 4.87
CA GLU A 640 31.74 4.91 5.85
C GLU A 640 30.99 5.23 7.15
N MET A 641 29.71 5.62 7.06
CA MET A 641 28.86 5.87 8.22
C MET A 641 28.65 4.60 9.04
N THR A 642 28.31 3.47 8.41
CA THR A 642 28.12 2.18 9.10
C THR A 642 29.40 1.74 9.82
N ALA A 643 30.56 1.92 9.18
CA ALA A 643 31.85 1.65 9.81
C ALA A 643 32.09 2.55 11.04
N THR A 644 31.75 3.84 10.94
CA THR A 644 31.90 4.81 12.02
C THR A 644 30.94 4.52 13.18
N VAL A 645 29.69 4.17 12.88
CA VAL A 645 28.67 3.74 13.86
C VAL A 645 29.18 2.51 14.62
N ALA A 646 29.68 1.49 13.92
CA ALA A 646 30.26 0.31 14.56
C ALA A 646 31.47 0.65 15.46
N GLU A 647 32.32 1.58 15.04
CA GLU A 647 33.44 2.08 15.84
C GLU A 647 32.98 2.84 17.09
N VAL A 648 31.96 3.70 16.97
CA VAL A 648 31.38 4.43 18.11
C VAL A 648 30.73 3.47 19.11
N ALA A 649 30.00 2.44 18.65
CA ALA A 649 29.43 1.40 19.51
C ALA A 649 30.52 0.67 20.29
N ARG A 650 31.60 0.26 19.60
CA ARG A 650 32.75 -0.39 20.24
C ARG A 650 33.40 0.51 21.28
N ASN A 651 33.66 1.78 20.94
CA ASN A 651 34.27 2.75 21.86
C ASN A 651 33.38 3.01 23.08
N ALA A 652 32.05 3.08 22.90
CA ALA A 652 31.10 3.24 24.00
C ALA A 652 31.11 2.01 24.93
N ALA A 653 31.16 0.80 24.36
CA ALA A 653 31.27 -0.44 25.13
C ALA A 653 32.58 -0.53 25.92
N GLU A 654 33.71 -0.22 25.29
CA GLU A 654 35.02 -0.16 25.96
C GLU A 654 35.04 0.88 27.08
N ALA A 655 34.47 2.06 26.84
CA ALA A 655 34.38 3.12 27.86
C ALA A 655 33.44 2.73 29.01
N ALA A 656 32.35 2.01 28.74
CA ALA A 656 31.46 1.49 29.78
C ALA A 656 32.16 0.46 30.67
N GLU A 657 32.98 -0.40 30.09
CA GLU A 657 33.76 -1.39 30.84
C GLU A 657 34.89 -0.73 31.64
N ALA A 658 35.59 0.26 31.07
CA ALA A 658 36.57 1.06 31.80
C ALA A 658 35.93 1.83 32.98
N ALA A 659 34.73 2.36 32.79
CA ALA A 659 33.96 2.99 33.87
C ALA A 659 33.58 1.97 34.97
N ARG A 660 33.17 0.75 34.61
CA ARG A 660 32.91 -0.31 35.61
C ARG A 660 34.15 -0.66 36.42
N ALA A 661 35.31 -0.82 35.77
CA ALA A 661 36.57 -1.07 36.45
C ALA A 661 36.93 0.07 37.41
N ALA A 662 36.78 1.33 36.98
CA ALA A 662 37.02 2.50 37.82
C ALA A 662 36.05 2.60 39.02
N ASP A 663 34.79 2.20 38.84
CA ASP A 663 33.80 2.14 39.92
C ASP A 663 34.21 1.11 40.99
N GLN A 664 34.64 -0.08 40.56
CA GLN A 664 35.17 -1.13 41.46
C GLN A 664 36.41 -0.65 42.23
N GLU A 665 37.38 -0.05 41.56
CA GLU A 665 38.58 0.51 42.20
C GLU A 665 38.23 1.63 43.20
N THR A 666 37.23 2.46 42.87
CA THR A 666 36.77 3.53 43.76
C THR A 666 36.07 2.96 45.00
N GLN A 667 35.24 1.93 44.84
CA GLN A 667 34.60 1.23 45.96
C GLN A 667 35.64 0.56 46.86
N GLN A 668 36.66 -0.08 46.28
CA GLN A 668 37.77 -0.65 47.04
C GLN A 668 38.55 0.44 47.79
N GLY A 669 38.85 1.56 47.13
CA GLY A 669 39.50 2.72 47.75
C GLY A 669 38.68 3.29 48.91
N GLN A 670 37.36 3.38 48.77
CA GLN A 670 36.48 3.81 49.87
C GLN A 670 36.57 2.86 51.07
N SER A 671 36.57 1.54 50.83
CA SER A 671 36.74 0.55 51.90
C SER A 671 38.06 0.71 52.64
N VAL A 672 39.16 0.94 51.91
CA VAL A 672 40.49 1.18 52.51
C VAL A 672 40.49 2.47 53.35
N MET A 673 39.80 3.52 52.90
CA MET A 673 39.70 4.77 53.67
C MET A 673 38.89 4.61 54.96
N VAL A 674 37.84 3.79 54.95
CA VAL A 674 37.08 3.44 56.16
C VAL A 674 37.98 2.71 57.16
N GLU A 675 38.73 1.70 56.71
CA GLU A 675 39.68 0.98 57.56
C GLU A 675 40.78 1.92 58.11
N ALA A 676 41.32 2.80 57.27
CA ALA A 676 42.32 3.79 57.69
C ALA A 676 41.77 4.73 58.78
N ALA A 677 40.51 5.17 58.66
CA ALA A 677 39.87 6.01 59.67
C ALA A 677 39.72 5.28 61.01
N GLU A 678 39.37 3.98 61.00
CA GLU A 678 39.30 3.15 62.22
C GLU A 678 40.67 2.98 62.89
N LEU A 679 41.73 2.76 62.10
CA LEU A 679 43.10 2.66 62.60
C LEU A 679 43.57 3.98 63.23
N ILE A 680 43.28 5.11 62.59
CA ILE A 680 43.57 6.45 63.11
C ILE A 680 42.84 6.69 64.43
N HIS A 681 41.57 6.29 64.53
CA HIS A 681 40.80 6.43 65.78
C HIS A 681 41.39 5.58 66.91
N THR A 682 41.85 4.36 66.59
CA THR A 682 42.55 3.49 67.53
C THR A 682 43.88 4.11 67.99
N ALA A 683 44.66 4.68 67.06
CA ALA A 683 45.90 5.38 67.38
C ALA A 683 45.67 6.61 68.28
N ALA A 684 44.62 7.39 68.02
CA ALA A 684 44.23 8.52 68.86
C ALA A 684 43.99 8.08 70.32
N LYS A 685 43.26 6.98 70.51
CA LYS A 685 42.99 6.40 71.84
C LYS A 685 44.26 5.93 72.55
N GLN A 686 45.20 5.32 71.81
CA GLN A 686 46.47 4.86 72.37
C GLN A 686 47.37 6.03 72.79
N ILE A 687 47.44 7.10 71.99
CA ILE A 687 48.16 8.33 72.35
C ILE A 687 47.57 8.96 73.60
N GLN A 688 46.23 9.07 73.68
CA GLN A 688 45.56 9.62 74.87
C GLN A 688 45.87 8.80 76.13
N THR A 689 45.87 7.48 76.03
CA THR A 689 46.21 6.58 77.14
C THR A 689 47.67 6.75 77.57
N THR A 690 48.57 6.89 76.59
CA THR A 690 50.02 7.07 76.84
C THR A 690 50.30 8.44 77.47
N ALA A 691 49.67 9.50 76.96
CA ALA A 691 49.75 10.85 77.53
C ALA A 691 49.30 10.87 79.00
N ALA A 692 48.21 10.17 79.33
CA ALA A 692 47.74 10.05 80.71
C ALA A 692 48.73 9.29 81.62
N ALA A 693 49.39 8.24 81.10
CA ALA A 693 50.41 7.51 81.85
C ALA A 693 51.66 8.37 82.12
N VAL A 694 52.14 9.10 81.12
CA VAL A 694 53.30 10.02 81.27
C VAL A 694 52.94 11.20 82.18
N GLY A 695 51.73 11.74 82.07
CA GLY A 695 51.25 12.79 82.97
C GLY A 695 51.25 12.35 84.44
N ARG A 696 50.81 11.11 84.73
CA ARG A 696 50.92 10.53 86.08
C ARG A 696 52.37 10.38 86.54
N LEU A 697 53.27 9.90 85.68
CA LEU A 697 54.70 9.80 86.01
C LEU A 697 55.30 11.18 86.35
N SER A 698 54.93 12.23 85.61
CA SER A 698 55.35 13.60 85.89
C SER A 698 54.87 14.06 87.27
N GLN A 699 53.62 13.74 87.64
CA GLN A 699 53.07 14.07 88.95
C GLN A 699 53.75 13.30 90.09
N ASP A 700 54.04 12.01 89.88
CA ASP A 700 54.75 11.19 90.87
C ASP A 700 56.18 11.70 91.09
N ALA A 701 56.85 12.14 90.03
CA ALA A 701 58.17 12.75 90.12
C ALA A 701 58.16 14.06 90.92
N GLU A 702 57.14 14.90 90.74
CA GLU A 702 56.93 16.10 91.55
C GLU A 702 56.74 15.77 93.03
N ASN A 703 55.89 14.78 93.33
CA ASN A 703 55.64 14.32 94.69
C ASN A 703 56.93 13.77 95.36
N ILE A 704 57.75 13.02 94.62
CA ILE A 704 59.03 12.52 95.12
C ILE A 704 60.00 13.68 95.40
N GLY A 705 60.05 14.69 94.53
CA GLY A 705 60.86 15.90 94.75
C GLY A 705 60.49 16.59 96.08
N GLN A 706 59.20 16.77 96.36
CA GLN A 706 58.73 17.33 97.63
C GLN A 706 59.16 16.50 98.85
N VAL A 707 59.16 15.17 98.74
CA VAL A 707 59.65 14.29 99.81
C VAL A 707 61.16 14.43 100.02
N LEU A 708 61.93 14.58 98.93
CA LEU A 708 63.39 14.78 99.01
C LEU A 708 63.76 16.08 99.70
N ASP A 709 63.02 17.17 99.44
CA ASP A 709 63.21 18.45 100.13
C ASP A 709 63.04 18.31 101.66
N VAL A 710 62.03 17.54 102.09
CA VAL A 710 61.83 17.23 103.52
C VAL A 710 62.99 16.41 104.08
N ILE A 711 63.46 15.38 103.38
CA ILE A 711 64.59 14.55 103.83
C ILE A 711 65.88 15.38 103.92
N ARG A 712 66.13 16.24 102.92
CA ARG A 712 67.27 17.16 102.94
C ARG A 712 67.19 18.11 104.13
N GLY A 713 66.01 18.66 104.40
CA GLY A 713 65.75 19.48 105.59
C GLY A 713 66.03 18.73 106.90
N ILE A 714 65.66 17.46 107.01
CA ILE A 714 65.97 16.61 108.17
C ILE A 714 67.48 16.35 108.26
N ALA A 715 68.16 16.09 107.15
CA ALA A 715 69.61 15.88 107.11
C ALA A 715 70.37 17.15 107.54
N ASP A 716 69.94 18.34 107.09
CA ASP A 716 70.50 19.64 107.52
C ASP A 716 70.30 19.88 109.02
N GLN A 717 69.10 19.62 109.54
CA GLN A 717 68.82 19.69 110.98
C GLN A 717 69.67 18.71 111.77
N THR A 718 69.82 17.48 111.29
CA THR A 718 70.62 16.43 111.93
C THR A 718 72.10 16.79 111.93
N ASN A 719 72.61 17.37 110.85
CA ASN A 719 73.99 17.86 110.73
C ASN A 719 74.28 19.01 111.73
N LEU A 720 73.33 19.95 111.89
CA LEU A 720 73.41 21.03 112.88
C LEU A 720 73.32 20.51 114.32
N LEU A 721 72.41 19.57 114.61
CA LEU A 721 72.29 18.93 115.91
C LEU A 721 73.57 18.15 116.26
N ALA A 722 74.13 17.41 115.31
CA ALA A 722 75.37 16.67 115.48
C ALA A 722 76.57 17.61 115.70
N LEU A 723 76.61 18.76 115.01
CA LEU A 723 77.62 19.79 115.25
C LEU A 723 77.51 20.37 116.66
N ASN A 724 76.32 20.72 117.12
CA ASN A 724 76.09 21.21 118.48
C ASN A 724 76.48 20.16 119.53
N ALA A 725 76.15 18.89 119.29
CA ALA A 725 76.54 17.78 120.16
C ALA A 725 78.06 17.56 120.17
N ALA A 726 78.75 17.70 119.03
CA ALA A 726 80.21 17.60 118.95
C ALA A 726 80.91 18.75 119.69
N ILE A 727 80.36 19.98 119.61
CA ILE A 727 80.85 21.14 120.37
C ILE A 727 80.68 20.89 121.88
N GLU A 728 79.51 20.43 122.33
CA GLU A 728 79.25 20.19 123.74
C GLU A 728 80.07 18.99 124.28
N ALA A 729 80.30 17.97 123.46
CA ALA A 729 81.19 16.85 123.78
C ALA A 729 82.67 17.29 123.89
N ALA A 730 83.13 18.22 123.05
CA ALA A 730 84.45 18.83 123.19
C ALA A 730 84.57 19.70 124.47
N ARG A 731 83.46 20.33 124.88
CA ARG A 731 83.36 21.14 126.10
C ARG A 731 83.42 20.30 127.39
N ALA A 732 82.96 19.06 127.36
CA ALA A 732 82.99 18.11 128.47
C ALA A 732 84.35 17.42 128.72
N GLY A 733 85.38 17.71 127.91
CA GLY A 733 86.75 17.19 128.10
C GLY A 733 86.86 15.66 127.96
N GLU A 734 87.68 15.01 128.79
CA GLU A 734 87.94 13.55 128.73
C GLU A 734 86.66 12.70 128.87
N GLN A 735 85.63 13.18 129.57
CA GLN A 735 84.34 12.46 129.74
C GLN A 735 83.47 12.49 128.48
N GLY A 736 83.69 13.45 127.56
CA GLY A 736 82.91 13.62 126.33
C GLY A 736 83.44 12.86 125.12
N ARG A 737 84.58 12.17 125.24
CA ARG A 737 85.30 11.57 124.10
C ARG A 737 84.48 10.57 123.29
N GLY A 738 83.70 9.71 123.97
CA GLY A 738 82.80 8.76 123.31
C GLY A 738 81.66 9.44 122.57
N PHE A 739 81.06 10.49 123.17
CA PHE A 739 80.00 11.28 122.56
C PHE A 739 80.49 12.10 121.36
N ALA A 740 81.72 12.62 121.39
CA ALA A 740 82.32 13.35 120.27
C ALA A 740 82.50 12.46 119.03
N VAL A 741 82.89 11.19 119.21
CA VAL A 741 83.00 10.21 118.12
C VAL A 741 81.63 9.91 117.52
N VAL A 742 80.61 9.64 118.36
CA VAL A 742 79.24 9.39 117.89
C VAL A 742 78.67 10.61 117.16
N ALA A 743 78.88 11.83 117.68
CA ALA A 743 78.45 13.06 117.03
C ALA A 743 79.16 13.29 115.69
N GLY A 744 80.45 12.95 115.57
CA GLY A 744 81.18 12.98 114.31
C GLY A 744 80.66 11.97 113.27
N GLU A 745 80.27 10.78 113.72
CA GLU A 745 79.66 9.75 112.86
C GLU A 745 78.26 10.15 112.39
N VAL A 746 77.42 10.68 113.28
CA VAL A 746 76.08 11.21 112.93
C VAL A 746 76.19 12.39 111.97
N ARG A 747 77.16 13.29 112.16
CA ARG A 747 77.44 14.40 111.24
C ARG A 747 77.84 13.89 109.86
N THR A 748 78.72 12.88 109.80
CA THR A 748 79.13 12.25 108.54
C THR A 748 77.96 11.57 107.84
N LEU A 749 77.09 10.87 108.58
CA LEU A 749 75.90 10.23 108.04
C LEU A 749 74.89 11.26 107.52
N ALA A 750 74.69 12.37 108.24
CA ALA A 750 73.83 13.47 107.81
C ALA A 750 74.36 14.13 106.52
N SER A 751 75.69 14.38 106.43
CA SER A 751 76.33 14.87 105.21
C SER A 751 76.15 13.89 104.04
N ARG A 752 76.40 12.60 104.24
CA ARG A 752 76.19 11.57 103.21
C ARG A 752 74.73 11.47 102.78
N THR A 753 73.79 11.67 103.70
CA THR A 753 72.35 11.70 103.39
C THR A 753 72.02 12.92 102.55
N GLN A 754 72.57 14.09 102.87
CA GLN A 754 72.41 15.32 102.10
C GLN A 754 72.98 15.19 100.68
N ASP A 755 74.19 14.65 100.54
CA ASP A 755 74.82 14.39 99.26
C ASP A 755 73.96 13.44 98.41
N SER A 756 73.49 12.34 99.01
CA SER A 756 72.60 11.37 98.34
C SER A 756 71.26 11.97 97.94
N THR A 757 70.63 12.79 98.79
CA THR A 757 69.38 13.48 98.44
C THR A 757 69.59 14.49 97.32
N THR A 758 70.77 15.13 97.24
CA THR A 758 71.10 16.05 96.15
C THR A 758 71.27 15.30 94.83
N GLU A 759 71.94 14.15 94.84
CA GLU A 759 72.04 13.28 93.65
C GLU A 759 70.67 12.78 93.18
N ILE A 760 69.80 12.34 94.10
CA ILE A 760 68.44 11.91 93.75
C ILE A 760 67.60 13.08 93.24
N GLN A 761 67.73 14.26 93.84
CA GLN A 761 67.05 15.47 93.37
C GLN A 761 67.42 15.77 91.91
N THR A 762 68.70 15.73 91.55
CA THR A 762 69.15 15.89 90.15
C THR A 762 68.58 14.80 89.23
N MET A 763 68.43 13.56 89.70
CA MET A 763 67.76 12.51 88.91
C MET A 763 66.27 12.78 88.72
N ILE A 764 65.58 13.29 89.73
CA ILE A 764 64.16 13.67 89.67
C ILE A 764 63.95 14.86 88.74
N GLU A 765 64.80 15.89 88.81
CA GLU A 765 64.75 17.05 87.90
C GLU A 765 64.92 16.62 86.45
N ARG A 766 65.86 15.72 86.16
CA ARG A 766 66.02 15.12 84.81
C ARG A 766 64.80 14.30 84.38
N LEU A 767 64.16 13.59 85.33
CA LEU A 767 62.97 12.79 85.05
C LEU A 767 61.74 13.68 84.79
N GLN A 768 61.58 14.77 85.53
CA GLN A 768 60.55 15.80 85.31
C GLN A 768 60.73 16.50 83.97
N GLU A 769 61.95 16.88 83.62
CA GLU A 769 62.27 17.45 82.30
C GLU A 769 61.93 16.45 81.18
N GLY A 770 62.35 15.20 81.32
CA GLY A 770 62.06 14.13 80.36
C GLY A 770 60.56 13.82 80.22
N SER A 771 59.81 13.80 81.33
CA SER A 771 58.35 13.60 81.30
C SER A 771 57.63 14.79 80.68
N GLY A 772 58.07 16.03 80.97
CA GLY A 772 57.52 17.24 80.34
C GLY A 772 57.74 17.27 78.82
N GLN A 773 58.93 16.87 78.36
CA GLN A 773 59.22 16.70 76.93
C GLN A 773 58.32 15.63 76.30
N ALA A 774 58.11 14.49 76.99
CA ALA A 774 57.24 13.43 76.51
C ALA A 774 55.75 13.82 76.46
N VAL A 775 55.24 14.59 77.42
CA VAL A 775 53.87 15.15 77.37
C VAL A 775 53.72 16.07 76.16
N THR A 776 54.67 16.98 75.94
CA THR A 776 54.66 17.90 74.79
C THR A 776 54.66 17.13 73.46
N ALA A 777 55.48 16.08 73.35
CA ALA A 777 55.51 15.22 72.17
C ALA A 777 54.19 14.48 71.95
N MET A 778 53.51 14.04 73.01
CA MET A 778 52.19 13.38 72.92
C MET A 778 51.08 14.35 72.48
N GLU A 779 51.12 15.61 72.93
CA GLU A 779 50.18 16.64 72.47
C GLU A 779 50.36 16.95 70.98
N GLN A 780 51.61 17.04 70.52
CA GLN A 780 51.92 17.19 69.10
C GLN A 780 51.46 15.98 68.29
N ALA A 781 51.69 14.76 68.78
CA ALA A 781 51.25 13.52 68.15
C ALA A 781 49.71 13.46 68.05
N ARG A 782 48.99 13.91 69.08
CA ARG A 782 47.51 14.02 69.04
C ARG A 782 47.07 14.96 67.93
N GLY A 783 47.64 16.17 67.86
CA GLY A 783 47.32 17.13 66.80
C GLY A 783 47.60 16.60 65.39
N GLN A 784 48.62 15.75 65.23
CA GLN A 784 48.91 15.09 63.95
C GLN A 784 47.87 14.01 63.61
N VAL A 785 47.40 13.24 64.59
CA VAL A 785 46.36 12.23 64.40
C VAL A 785 45.02 12.85 64.02
N ASP A 786 44.65 13.98 64.64
CA ASP A 786 43.43 14.72 64.29
C ASP A 786 43.47 15.20 62.82
N LYS A 787 44.62 15.74 62.38
CA LYS A 787 44.83 16.12 60.97
C LYS A 787 44.75 14.92 60.02
N ASN A 788 45.33 13.78 60.40
CA ASN A 788 45.26 12.56 59.59
C ASN A 788 43.82 12.07 59.45
N ALA A 789 43.00 12.19 60.51
CA ALA A 789 41.57 11.84 60.45
C ALA A 789 40.80 12.75 59.48
N GLU A 790 41.05 14.06 59.52
CA GLU A 790 40.45 15.03 58.59
C GLU A 790 40.84 14.74 57.13
N MET A 791 42.12 14.44 56.87
CA MET A 791 42.60 14.06 55.54
C MET A 791 41.94 12.77 55.04
N ALA A 792 41.75 11.79 55.92
CA ALA A 792 41.11 10.53 55.56
C ALA A 792 39.64 10.74 55.17
N GLU A 793 38.92 11.56 55.92
CA GLU A 793 37.54 11.91 55.60
C GLU A 793 37.43 12.70 54.30
N GLY A 794 38.34 13.66 54.06
CA GLY A 794 38.41 14.40 52.80
C GLY A 794 38.66 13.48 51.59
N ALA A 795 39.55 12.49 51.71
CA ALA A 795 39.79 11.51 50.66
C ALA A 795 38.58 10.60 50.43
N ARG A 796 37.87 10.18 51.48
CA ARG A 796 36.63 9.41 51.38
C ARG A 796 35.54 10.18 50.62
N GLN A 797 35.39 11.48 50.89
CA GLN A 797 34.44 12.33 50.18
C GLN A 797 34.83 12.51 48.70
N ALA A 798 36.11 12.71 48.40
CA ALA A 798 36.61 12.80 47.03
C ALA A 798 36.31 11.51 46.23
N LEU A 799 36.54 10.34 46.83
CA LEU A 799 36.21 9.06 46.21
C LEU A 799 34.70 8.89 45.98
N THR A 800 33.85 9.41 46.86
CA THR A 800 32.38 9.42 46.65
C THR A 800 32.00 10.23 45.41
N THR A 801 32.58 11.44 45.27
CA THR A 801 32.36 12.28 44.09
C THR A 801 32.86 11.62 42.80
N ILE A 802 33.99 10.90 42.86
CA ILE A 802 34.52 10.14 41.72
C ILE A 802 33.56 9.00 41.35
N ALA A 803 33.06 8.23 42.30
CA ALA A 803 32.10 7.14 42.05
C ALA A 803 30.82 7.65 41.36
N GLU A 804 30.28 8.79 41.80
CA GLU A 804 29.13 9.42 41.16
C GLU A 804 29.44 9.87 39.72
N ALA A 805 30.63 10.42 39.47
CA ALA A 805 31.06 10.83 38.14
C ALA A 805 31.22 9.62 37.20
N VAL A 806 31.82 8.54 37.69
CA VAL A 806 31.98 7.29 36.96
C VAL A 806 30.63 6.64 36.63
N THR A 807 29.68 6.68 37.56
CA THR A 807 28.30 6.23 37.32
C THR A 807 27.65 7.02 36.17
N ARG A 808 27.79 8.35 36.15
CA ARG A 808 27.29 9.18 35.03
C ARG A 808 27.94 8.82 33.70
N ILE A 809 29.25 8.52 33.68
CA ILE A 809 29.95 8.09 32.46
C ILE A 809 29.38 6.78 31.94
N ARG A 810 29.15 5.80 32.83
CA ARG A 810 28.54 4.51 32.47
C ARG A 810 27.16 4.70 31.85
N ASP A 811 26.32 5.53 32.46
CA ASP A 811 24.96 5.78 31.96
C ASP A 811 24.97 6.49 30.60
N MET A 812 25.90 7.44 30.40
CA MET A 812 26.09 8.11 29.12
C MET A 812 26.54 7.14 28.02
N ASN A 813 27.44 6.20 28.32
CA ASN A 813 27.86 5.19 27.34
C ASN A 813 26.72 4.23 26.97
N MET A 814 25.78 3.93 27.89
CA MET A 814 24.59 3.17 27.53
C MET A 814 23.65 3.95 26.59
N GLN A 815 23.51 5.27 26.80
CA GLN A 815 22.75 6.13 25.88
C GLN A 815 23.40 6.22 24.50
N ILE A 816 24.74 6.34 24.44
CA ILE A 816 25.49 6.34 23.19
C ILE A 816 25.24 5.01 22.46
N ALA A 817 25.35 3.87 23.14
CA ALA A 817 25.08 2.56 22.54
C ALA A 817 23.66 2.49 21.93
N GLY A 818 22.63 2.95 22.66
CA GLY A 818 21.26 2.99 22.13
C GLY A 818 21.10 3.94 20.93
N ALA A 819 21.73 5.11 20.96
CA ALA A 819 21.72 6.03 19.81
C ALA A 819 22.47 5.46 18.60
N THR A 820 23.52 4.69 18.83
CA THR A 820 24.28 4.01 17.78
C THR A 820 23.48 2.87 17.15
N GLU A 821 22.68 2.13 17.92
CA GLU A 821 21.72 1.15 17.38
C GLU A 821 20.67 1.83 16.47
N GLU A 822 20.13 2.98 16.89
CA GLU A 822 19.20 3.77 16.07
C GLU A 822 19.86 4.29 14.79
N GLN A 823 21.10 4.80 14.87
CA GLN A 823 21.87 5.23 13.70
C GLN A 823 22.16 4.07 12.73
N SER A 824 22.40 2.86 13.23
CA SER A 824 22.57 1.67 12.39
C SER A 824 21.29 1.36 11.61
N ALA A 825 20.13 1.43 12.26
CA ALA A 825 18.84 1.20 11.61
C ALA A 825 18.56 2.24 10.51
N VAL A 826 18.86 3.51 10.78
CA VAL A 826 18.73 4.59 9.78
C VAL A 826 19.68 4.37 8.60
N ALA A 827 20.93 3.95 8.85
CA ALA A 827 21.89 3.67 7.77
C ALA A 827 21.41 2.52 6.86
N GLU A 828 20.85 1.44 7.44
CA GLU A 828 20.26 0.33 6.69
C GLU A 828 19.02 0.74 5.89
N GLU A 829 18.19 1.63 6.43
CA GLU A 829 17.06 2.21 5.69
C GLU A 829 17.52 3.03 4.49
N VAL A 830 18.55 3.87 4.65
CA VAL A 830 19.09 4.65 3.53
C VAL A 830 19.74 3.74 2.48
N ASP A 831 20.43 2.68 2.88
CA ASP A 831 21.00 1.70 1.96
C ASP A 831 19.91 1.02 1.11
N ARG A 832 18.81 0.58 1.74
CA ARG A 832 17.63 0.07 1.01
C ARG A 832 17.05 1.10 0.03
N ASN A 833 16.93 2.35 0.46
CA ASN A 833 16.44 3.42 -0.40
C ASN A 833 17.36 3.69 -1.60
N LEU A 834 18.69 3.55 -1.44
CA LEU A 834 19.64 3.66 -2.54
C LEU A 834 19.51 2.52 -3.55
N ILE A 835 19.27 1.29 -3.09
CA ILE A 835 19.00 0.13 -3.96
C ILE A 835 17.72 0.37 -4.77
N ASN A 836 16.63 0.78 -4.11
CA ASN A 836 15.36 1.09 -4.77
C ASN A 836 15.53 2.24 -5.80
N SER A 837 16.32 3.26 -5.46
CA SER A 837 16.62 4.35 -6.39
C SER A 837 17.43 3.88 -7.59
N ALA A 838 18.41 2.99 -7.39
CA ALA A 838 19.19 2.40 -8.48
C ALA A 838 18.33 1.56 -9.42
N GLU A 839 17.39 0.78 -8.90
CA GLU A 839 16.44 0.01 -9.69
C GLU A 839 15.47 0.92 -10.47
N ALA A 840 14.93 1.95 -9.82
CA ALA A 840 14.09 2.95 -10.49
C ALA A 840 14.86 3.65 -11.63
N MET A 841 16.13 4.01 -11.41
CA MET A 841 16.98 4.60 -12.45
C MET A 841 17.17 3.66 -13.64
N ALA A 842 17.40 2.36 -13.39
CA ALA A 842 17.52 1.37 -14.45
C ALA A 842 16.23 1.25 -15.28
N GLN A 843 15.07 1.28 -14.60
CA GLN A 843 13.77 1.25 -15.27
C GLN A 843 13.52 2.50 -16.11
N ILE A 844 13.90 3.69 -15.63
CA ILE A 844 13.80 4.92 -16.40
C ILE A 844 14.76 4.88 -17.60
N THR A 845 15.97 4.31 -17.48
CA THR A 845 16.87 4.13 -18.64
C THR A 845 16.25 3.25 -19.72
N ILE A 846 15.60 2.15 -19.34
CA ILE A 846 14.86 1.27 -20.27
C ILE A 846 13.72 2.06 -20.92
N GLY A 847 12.94 2.80 -20.13
CA GLY A 847 11.84 3.64 -20.62
C GLY A 847 12.31 4.74 -21.59
N SER A 848 13.40 5.44 -21.29
CA SER A 848 14.01 6.44 -22.17
C SER A 848 14.48 5.81 -23.49
N SER A 849 15.08 4.62 -23.45
CA SER A 849 15.45 3.91 -24.67
C SER A 849 14.22 3.54 -25.52
N GLN A 850 13.14 3.07 -24.89
CA GLN A 850 11.88 2.77 -25.58
C GLN A 850 11.24 4.01 -26.19
N ILE A 851 11.21 5.14 -25.48
CA ILE A 851 10.71 6.43 -25.99
C ILE A 851 11.53 6.89 -27.18
N ASN A 852 12.87 6.77 -27.13
CA ASN A 852 13.73 7.12 -28.26
C ASN A 852 13.43 6.25 -29.50
N ASN A 853 13.25 4.94 -29.32
CA ASN A 853 12.91 4.05 -30.43
C ASN A 853 11.52 4.37 -31.01
N ALA A 854 10.52 4.57 -30.16
CA ALA A 854 9.17 4.94 -30.58
C ALA A 854 9.14 6.32 -31.27
N ALA A 855 9.90 7.28 -30.78
CA ALA A 855 10.06 8.59 -31.41
C ALA A 855 10.74 8.46 -32.79
N ALA A 856 11.76 7.63 -32.93
CA ALA A 856 12.38 7.34 -34.22
C ALA A 856 11.39 6.70 -35.21
N GLU A 857 10.55 5.76 -34.74
CA GLU A 857 9.49 5.16 -35.55
C GLU A 857 8.41 6.17 -35.95
N LEU A 858 8.00 7.07 -35.05
CA LEU A 858 7.05 8.14 -35.34
C LEU A 858 7.60 9.14 -36.35
N ALA A 859 8.88 9.53 -36.21
CA ALA A 859 9.55 10.41 -37.16
C ALA A 859 9.62 9.76 -38.55
N GLN A 860 9.94 8.46 -38.61
CA GLN A 860 9.95 7.71 -39.86
C GLN A 860 8.54 7.59 -40.47
N LEU A 861 7.52 7.27 -39.67
CA LEU A 861 6.15 7.16 -40.14
C LEU A 861 5.61 8.51 -40.65
N ALA A 862 5.92 9.59 -39.95
CA ALA A 862 5.59 10.95 -40.36
C ALA A 862 6.29 11.31 -41.69
N ALA A 863 7.57 10.96 -41.85
CA ALA A 863 8.31 11.15 -43.10
C ALA A 863 7.72 10.33 -44.26
N ASP A 864 7.42 9.05 -44.05
CA ASP A 864 6.76 8.17 -45.02
C ASP A 864 5.37 8.71 -45.43
N GLN A 865 4.61 9.24 -44.46
CA GLN A 865 3.30 9.82 -44.71
C GLN A 865 3.41 11.15 -45.47
N LEU A 866 4.37 12.01 -45.13
CA LEU A 866 4.71 13.22 -45.88
C LEU A 866 5.12 12.87 -47.32
N GLU A 867 5.90 11.82 -47.54
CA GLU A 867 6.28 11.37 -48.88
C GLU A 867 5.07 10.89 -49.67
N ARG A 868 4.20 10.06 -49.06
CA ARG A 868 2.99 9.53 -49.72
C ARG A 868 1.98 10.61 -50.06
N VAL A 869 1.76 11.55 -49.15
CA VAL A 869 0.80 12.66 -49.31
C VAL A 869 1.39 13.75 -50.21
N GLY A 870 2.71 13.96 -50.18
CA GLY A 870 3.44 14.89 -51.05
C GLY A 870 3.51 14.49 -52.52
N ARG A 871 3.09 13.27 -52.88
CA ARG A 871 2.86 12.88 -54.29
C ARG A 871 1.68 13.63 -54.91
N PHE A 872 0.69 14.01 -54.10
CA PHE A 872 -0.42 14.83 -54.57
C PHE A 872 0.03 16.27 -54.75
N LYS A 873 -0.29 16.88 -55.90
CA LYS A 873 -0.02 18.29 -56.16
C LYS A 873 -1.25 19.12 -55.80
N VAL A 874 -1.12 19.96 -54.78
CA VAL A 874 -2.23 20.63 -54.04
C VAL A 874 -2.33 22.12 -54.39
#